data_AF-A0AAU4JE09-F1
#
_entry.id   AF-A0AAU4JE09-F1
#
_cell.length_a   1.000
_cell.length_b   1.000
_cell.length_c   1.000
_cell.angle_alpha   90.00
_cell.angle_beta   90.00
_cell.angle_gamma   90.00
#
_symmetry.space_group_name_H-M   'P 1'
#
loop_
_entity.id
_entity.type
_entity.pdbx_description
1 polymer ?
#
loop_
_entity_poly.entity_id
_entity_poly.type
_entity_poly.pdbx_seq_one_letter_code
_entity_poly.pdbx_strand_id
1 'polypeptide(L)'
;MGEFDPGGGRYGGITPDVINSPEHQRLARQAAGEAMVLLKNERQALPLDPARTRKVAVLGPLADTLYSDWYGGDLPYQVTALGGIRERLGSSASVSGLDGADRIALKDVSTGRYVSATGTTDADPVLGTGATPALVAQFDMVDWGQDVVTLRNAANGRYLGYNWGPFLTRDEQPNGWYVQQQLKLEPQADGTVVLRYVGYETTESWFGADTYVTIGDDGALKLGASTPAAATHFSRELISSGIDRAVAAAKAADTAVLVVGSNPFINGREAHDRTSTALSAGQEALVKAVARANPRTVLVLQTSYPVTIRWEQEHVPAIVWTTHAGAETGHAVADVLFGDRNPSGRLTQTWYRSDSQLPPDLLEYDIISSGQTYLYSRAKPLYPFGHGLSYTRFRYGQLRAGAQSVAADGTITASVDVTNVGSRTGTEVVQLYTHQRTSRDTTPIRQLKAFQQVKLAPGQTRTVTLRLPAADLAHWDVTRSRWVVESSVHDLLVGASVEDIRARAAVRVSGETIPARDLSRTTRAENFDRYAGVRLVDETKPSGTAVGATAAGQWISFDGSALRAGARSFTATVAKAGAGAGTIQIRMGSPTGRLLGTATVPSTGDDYRYVSTSTELARAVGTHDVYLVFDSTLRLAEFSVR
;
A
#
# COMPACT_ATOMS: atom_id res chain seq x y z
N MET A 1 -7.93 21.45 -27.27
CA MET A 1 -8.40 21.82 -25.92
C MET A 1 -9.26 23.08 -25.96
N GLY A 2 -9.38 23.74 -27.13
CA GLY A 2 -10.32 24.84 -27.37
C GLY A 2 -9.74 26.21 -27.07
N GLU A 3 -8.44 26.30 -26.81
CA GLU A 3 -7.73 27.52 -26.41
C GLU A 3 -7.80 28.64 -27.45
N PHE A 4 -8.01 28.29 -28.71
CA PHE A 4 -8.13 29.23 -29.83
C PHE A 4 -9.56 29.30 -30.39
N ASP A 5 -10.49 28.51 -29.85
CA ASP A 5 -11.88 28.54 -30.27
C ASP A 5 -12.55 29.78 -29.65
N PRO A 6 -13.30 30.59 -30.42
CA PRO A 6 -14.01 31.73 -29.88
C PRO A 6 -14.88 31.34 -28.67
N GLY A 7 -14.73 32.08 -27.57
CA GLY A 7 -15.45 31.81 -26.33
C GLY A 7 -15.02 30.54 -25.60
N GLY A 8 -13.85 29.93 -25.90
CA GLY A 8 -13.36 28.72 -25.21
C GLY A 8 -13.92 27.41 -25.78
N GLY A 9 -14.54 27.46 -26.97
CA GLY A 9 -15.04 26.29 -27.69
C GLY A 9 -16.09 25.50 -26.90
N ARG A 10 -15.98 24.16 -26.93
CA ARG A 10 -16.95 23.25 -26.26
C ARG A 10 -17.02 23.39 -24.73
N TYR A 11 -16.06 24.08 -24.11
CA TYR A 11 -15.96 24.23 -22.65
C TYR A 11 -16.25 25.65 -22.15
N GLY A 12 -16.41 26.60 -23.06
CA GLY A 12 -16.60 28.02 -22.77
C GLY A 12 -17.79 28.38 -21.87
N GLY A 13 -18.83 27.53 -21.88
CA GLY A 13 -20.05 27.73 -21.11
C GLY A 13 -20.02 27.14 -19.69
N ILE A 14 -18.92 26.50 -19.27
CA ILE A 14 -18.81 25.95 -17.91
C ILE A 14 -18.50 27.10 -16.94
N THR A 15 -19.43 27.38 -16.02
CA THR A 15 -19.27 28.41 -14.99
C THR A 15 -18.77 27.81 -13.67
N PRO A 16 -18.24 28.63 -12.74
CA PRO A 16 -17.89 28.17 -11.39
C PRO A 16 -19.05 27.51 -10.61
N ASP A 17 -20.31 27.72 -11.01
CA ASP A 17 -21.49 27.13 -10.33
C ASP A 17 -21.52 25.60 -10.38
N VAL A 18 -20.79 24.98 -11.32
CA VAL A 18 -20.67 23.52 -11.35
C VAL A 18 -19.73 22.99 -10.26
N ILE A 19 -18.83 23.82 -9.73
CA ILE A 19 -17.88 23.43 -8.68
C ILE A 19 -18.68 23.14 -7.41
N ASN A 20 -18.49 21.95 -6.85
CA ASN A 20 -19.22 21.49 -5.66
C ASN A 20 -20.76 21.55 -5.78
N SER A 21 -21.29 21.42 -7.00
CA SER A 21 -22.74 21.37 -7.21
C SER A 21 -23.41 20.21 -6.45
N PRO A 22 -24.71 20.29 -6.13
CA PRO A 22 -25.42 19.19 -5.47
C PRO A 22 -25.35 17.85 -6.22
N GLU A 23 -25.18 17.88 -7.55
CA GLU A 23 -24.96 16.67 -8.35
C GLU A 23 -23.59 16.05 -8.09
N HIS A 24 -22.53 16.86 -8.02
CA HIS A 24 -21.19 16.39 -7.67
C HIS A 24 -21.14 15.85 -6.23
N GLN A 25 -21.84 16.47 -5.28
CA GLN A 25 -21.95 15.97 -3.91
C GLN A 25 -22.63 14.59 -3.86
N ARG A 26 -23.75 14.41 -4.58
CA ARG A 26 -24.42 13.10 -4.69
C ARG A 26 -23.52 12.05 -5.34
N LEU A 27 -22.77 12.42 -6.38
CA LEU A 27 -21.82 11.53 -7.03
C LEU A 27 -20.66 11.14 -6.09
N ALA A 28 -20.14 12.09 -5.31
CA ALA A 28 -19.11 11.84 -4.31
C ALA A 28 -19.59 10.83 -3.24
N ARG A 29 -20.78 11.04 -2.67
CA ARG A 29 -21.41 10.08 -1.74
C ARG A 29 -21.63 8.70 -2.38
N GLN A 30 -22.07 8.67 -3.64
CA GLN A 30 -22.24 7.43 -4.39
C GLN A 30 -20.92 6.68 -4.53
N ALA A 31 -19.87 7.36 -5.00
CA ALA A 31 -18.54 6.78 -5.20
C ALA A 31 -17.93 6.29 -3.89
N ALA A 32 -17.99 7.09 -2.82
CA ALA A 32 -17.52 6.70 -1.48
C ALA A 32 -18.23 5.43 -0.99
N GLY A 33 -19.55 5.35 -1.12
CA GLY A 33 -20.32 4.17 -0.72
C GLY A 33 -20.06 2.92 -1.58
N GLU A 34 -19.81 3.07 -2.89
CA GLU A 34 -19.50 1.95 -3.79
C GLU A 34 -18.07 1.43 -3.62
N ALA A 35 -17.15 2.30 -3.20
CA ALA A 35 -15.76 1.96 -2.93
C ALA A 35 -15.57 1.25 -1.58
N MET A 36 -16.45 1.46 -0.61
CA MET A 36 -16.36 0.83 0.72
C MET A 36 -16.37 -0.70 0.65
N VAL A 37 -15.43 -1.30 1.36
CA VAL A 37 -15.25 -2.76 1.40
C VAL A 37 -15.61 -3.28 2.79
N LEU A 38 -16.62 -4.15 2.84
CA LEU A 38 -16.89 -4.92 4.06
C LEU A 38 -15.86 -6.06 4.15
N LEU A 39 -14.86 -5.89 5.02
CA LEU A 39 -13.75 -6.83 5.19
C LEU A 39 -14.16 -8.06 6.00
N LYS A 40 -14.93 -7.84 7.07
CA LYS A 40 -15.41 -8.88 7.99
C LYS A 40 -16.83 -8.55 8.44
N ASN A 41 -17.68 -9.56 8.55
CA ASN A 41 -19.00 -9.44 9.17
C ASN A 41 -19.46 -10.79 9.74
N GLU A 42 -19.13 -11.02 11.01
CA GLU A 42 -19.54 -12.20 11.75
C GLU A 42 -20.83 -11.95 12.53
N ARG A 43 -21.61 -13.03 12.73
CA ARG A 43 -22.84 -12.99 13.55
C ARG A 43 -23.85 -11.91 13.11
N GLN A 44 -23.78 -11.49 11.84
CA GLN A 44 -24.59 -10.41 11.27
C GLN A 44 -24.53 -9.12 12.12
N ALA A 45 -23.34 -8.78 12.62
CA ALA A 45 -23.14 -7.54 13.38
C ALA A 45 -23.45 -6.28 12.56
N LEU A 46 -23.27 -6.35 11.23
CA LEU A 46 -23.79 -5.37 10.29
C LEU A 46 -24.83 -5.98 9.32
N PRO A 47 -25.80 -5.19 8.84
CA PRO A 47 -26.02 -3.78 9.19
C PRO A 47 -26.63 -3.59 10.58
N LEU A 48 -26.38 -2.43 11.19
CA LEU A 48 -26.96 -2.01 12.46
C LEU A 48 -28.47 -1.80 12.31
N ASP A 49 -29.21 -2.24 13.32
CA ASP A 49 -30.65 -2.01 13.40
C ASP A 49 -30.92 -0.67 14.12
N PRO A 50 -31.43 0.36 13.43
CA PRO A 50 -31.70 1.66 14.04
C PRO A 50 -32.75 1.59 15.15
N ALA A 51 -33.66 0.60 15.13
CA ALA A 51 -34.66 0.46 16.20
C ALA A 51 -34.04 -0.01 17.53
N ARG A 52 -32.91 -0.73 17.44
CA ARG A 52 -32.17 -1.32 18.58
C ARG A 52 -30.90 -0.56 18.95
N THR A 53 -30.48 0.38 18.12
CA THR A 53 -29.23 1.14 18.26
C THR A 53 -29.58 2.58 18.65
N ARG A 54 -29.88 2.81 19.94
CA ARG A 54 -30.37 4.11 20.45
C ARG A 54 -29.31 4.91 21.18
N LYS A 55 -28.21 4.28 21.58
CA LYS A 55 -27.02 4.95 22.12
C LYS A 55 -25.80 4.47 21.35
N VAL A 56 -25.14 5.39 20.64
CA VAL A 56 -23.95 5.09 19.83
C VAL A 56 -22.78 5.92 20.32
N ALA A 57 -21.68 5.24 20.61
CA ALA A 57 -20.39 5.88 20.84
C ALA A 57 -19.55 5.78 19.55
N VAL A 58 -19.26 6.90 18.90
CA VAL A 58 -18.34 6.98 17.76
C VAL A 58 -16.98 7.40 18.30
N LEU A 59 -15.98 6.53 18.18
CA LEU A 59 -14.74 6.60 18.95
C LEU A 59 -13.52 6.52 18.03
N GLY A 60 -12.41 7.15 18.39
CA GLY A 60 -11.13 7.06 17.68
C GLY A 60 -10.76 8.33 16.92
N PRO A 61 -9.49 8.46 16.50
CA PRO A 61 -8.93 9.73 16.05
C PRO A 61 -9.56 10.25 14.76
N LEU A 62 -10.25 9.39 14.01
CA LEU A 62 -10.95 9.71 12.77
C LEU A 62 -12.47 9.78 12.95
N ALA A 63 -12.98 9.72 14.20
CA ALA A 63 -14.41 9.74 14.48
C ALA A 63 -15.10 11.03 14.05
N ASP A 64 -14.46 12.17 14.29
CA ASP A 64 -15.04 13.51 14.07
C ASP A 64 -14.08 14.45 13.32
N THR A 65 -13.34 13.91 12.36
CA THR A 65 -12.45 14.69 11.50
C THR A 65 -12.29 14.02 10.14
N LEU A 66 -12.04 14.82 9.10
CA LEU A 66 -11.57 14.36 7.80
C LEU A 66 -10.25 15.07 7.50
N TYR A 67 -9.32 14.34 6.89
CA TYR A 67 -8.06 14.89 6.42
C TYR A 67 -8.07 14.95 4.89
N SER A 68 -7.50 16.03 4.34
CA SER A 68 -7.18 16.12 2.91
C SER A 68 -5.83 15.47 2.61
N ASP A 69 -5.48 15.38 1.33
CA ASP A 69 -4.11 15.10 0.86
C ASP A 69 -3.68 16.19 -0.16
N TRP A 70 -2.46 16.10 -0.71
CA TRP A 70 -1.96 17.11 -1.66
C TRP A 70 -2.74 17.20 -2.98
N TYR A 71 -3.46 16.15 -3.37
CA TYR A 71 -4.11 16.02 -4.67
C TYR A 71 -5.65 15.95 -4.58
N GLY A 72 -6.21 15.94 -3.36
CA GLY A 72 -7.65 15.92 -3.09
C GLY A 72 -8.32 17.29 -3.09
N GLY A 73 -7.54 18.37 -3.04
CA GLY A 73 -8.03 19.74 -2.96
C GLY A 73 -8.66 20.08 -1.60
N ASP A 74 -9.26 21.27 -1.51
CA ASP A 74 -9.97 21.70 -0.30
C ASP A 74 -11.30 20.97 -0.14
N LEU A 75 -11.71 20.75 1.11
CA LEU A 75 -13.02 20.19 1.46
C LEU A 75 -14.00 21.34 1.74
N PRO A 76 -14.81 21.81 0.77
CA PRO A 76 -15.70 22.97 0.95
C PRO A 76 -16.79 22.74 2.02
N TYR A 77 -17.04 21.49 2.38
CA TYR A 77 -17.84 21.04 3.51
C TYR A 77 -17.30 19.68 3.95
N GLN A 78 -17.69 19.24 5.14
CA GLN A 78 -17.22 17.96 5.70
C GLN A 78 -18.34 17.28 6.47
N VAL A 79 -18.58 16.01 6.16
CA VAL A 79 -19.45 15.12 6.93
C VAL A 79 -18.58 14.04 7.54
N THR A 80 -18.29 14.16 8.84
CA THR A 80 -17.47 13.19 9.59
C THR A 80 -18.27 11.91 9.86
N ALA A 81 -17.60 10.82 10.26
CA ALA A 81 -18.31 9.59 10.64
C ALA A 81 -19.32 9.84 11.78
N LEU A 82 -18.94 10.64 12.78
CA LEU A 82 -19.84 11.09 13.85
C LEU A 82 -21.02 11.88 13.28
N GLY A 83 -20.75 12.86 12.40
CA GLY A 83 -21.78 13.68 11.76
C GLY A 83 -22.80 12.84 10.99
N GLY A 84 -22.34 12.00 10.08
CA GLY A 84 -23.20 11.15 9.25
C GLY A 84 -24.04 10.17 10.06
N ILE A 85 -23.47 9.55 11.11
CA ILE A 85 -24.21 8.64 12.00
C ILE A 85 -25.27 9.42 12.81
N ARG A 86 -24.92 10.61 13.32
CA ARG A 86 -25.84 11.47 14.07
C ARG A 86 -27.00 11.93 13.20
N GLU A 87 -26.74 12.39 11.99
CA GLU A 87 -27.77 12.80 11.03
C GLU A 87 -28.67 11.63 10.66
N ARG A 88 -28.10 10.45 10.41
CA ARG A 88 -28.86 9.25 10.03
C ARG A 88 -29.80 8.74 11.13
N LEU A 89 -29.43 8.88 12.39
CA LEU A 89 -30.25 8.47 13.53
C LEU A 89 -31.20 9.58 14.02
N GLY A 90 -30.88 10.84 13.75
CA GLY A 90 -31.66 12.00 14.16
C GLY A 90 -31.93 12.03 15.66
N SER A 91 -33.09 12.55 16.07
CA SER A 91 -33.51 12.65 17.47
C SER A 91 -33.92 11.32 18.11
N SER A 92 -33.92 10.21 17.34
CA SER A 92 -34.33 8.89 17.84
C SER A 92 -33.25 8.18 18.66
N ALA A 93 -32.01 8.67 18.62
CA ALA A 93 -30.87 8.11 19.32
C ALA A 93 -29.95 9.19 19.92
N SER A 94 -29.17 8.81 20.92
CA SER A 94 -28.05 9.59 21.44
C SER A 94 -26.75 9.13 20.77
N VAL A 95 -26.02 10.08 20.16
CA VAL A 95 -24.76 9.80 19.47
C VAL A 95 -23.65 10.69 20.05
N SER A 96 -22.72 10.07 20.76
CA SER A 96 -21.55 10.72 21.37
C SER A 96 -20.28 10.45 20.57
N GLY A 97 -19.36 11.42 20.56
CA GLY A 97 -18.07 11.33 19.86
C GLY A 97 -16.89 11.53 20.81
N LEU A 98 -15.82 10.74 20.66
CA LEU A 98 -14.52 10.95 21.32
C LEU A 98 -13.37 10.54 20.38
N ASP A 99 -12.31 11.35 20.32
CA ASP A 99 -11.12 11.03 19.53
C ASP A 99 -10.27 9.87 20.10
N GLY A 100 -10.45 9.54 21.39
CA GLY A 100 -9.66 8.53 22.07
C GLY A 100 -8.21 8.94 22.34
N ALA A 101 -7.87 10.22 22.18
CA ALA A 101 -6.53 10.76 22.43
C ALA A 101 -6.26 10.88 23.94
N ASP A 102 -5.03 10.60 24.35
CA ASP A 102 -4.59 10.96 25.71
C ASP A 102 -4.46 12.47 25.80
N ARG A 103 -5.02 13.07 26.86
CA ARG A 103 -4.77 14.46 27.20
C ARG A 103 -3.61 14.56 28.15
N ILE A 104 -2.55 15.25 27.73
CA ILE A 104 -1.30 15.37 28.47
C ILE A 104 -0.93 16.83 28.72
N ALA A 105 -0.06 17.06 29.71
CA ALA A 105 0.69 18.30 29.86
C ALA A 105 2.19 17.97 29.91
N LEU A 106 3.01 18.82 29.31
CA LEU A 106 4.47 18.68 29.31
C LEU A 106 5.05 19.74 30.25
N LYS A 107 5.77 19.30 31.28
CA LYS A 107 6.37 20.17 32.29
C LYS A 107 7.88 20.07 32.21
N ASP A 108 8.56 21.17 31.93
CA ASP A 108 10.01 21.24 32.00
C ASP A 108 10.47 20.97 33.44
N VAL A 109 11.30 19.94 33.60
CA VAL A 109 11.77 19.46 34.91
C VAL A 109 12.70 20.48 35.55
N SER A 110 13.43 21.27 34.77
CA SER A 110 14.42 22.23 35.27
C SER A 110 13.77 23.48 35.87
N THR A 111 12.73 24.01 35.23
CA THR A 111 12.03 25.23 35.65
C THR A 111 10.74 24.96 36.43
N GLY A 112 10.20 23.75 36.32
CA GLY A 112 8.89 23.39 36.86
C GLY A 112 7.72 24.02 36.13
N ARG A 113 7.93 24.56 34.92
CA ARG A 113 6.92 25.24 34.10
C ARG A 113 6.35 24.35 33.00
N TYR A 114 5.12 24.62 32.61
CA TYR A 114 4.41 23.88 31.57
C TYR A 114 4.54 24.54 30.20
N VAL A 115 4.62 23.70 29.18
CA VAL A 115 4.46 24.11 27.77
C VAL A 115 3.02 24.58 27.58
N SER A 116 2.83 25.79 27.07
CA SER A 116 1.54 26.44 26.90
C SER A 116 1.42 27.19 25.58
N ALA A 117 0.25 27.13 24.97
CA ALA A 117 -0.08 27.80 23.72
C ALA A 117 -1.34 28.66 23.91
N THR A 118 -1.23 29.96 23.65
CA THR A 118 -2.31 30.94 23.92
C THR A 118 -2.92 31.54 22.66
N GLY A 119 -2.27 31.42 21.51
CA GLY A 119 -2.74 32.00 20.25
C GLY A 119 -2.60 31.03 19.07
N THR A 120 -2.93 31.52 17.88
CA THR A 120 -3.01 30.72 16.66
C THR A 120 -2.37 31.42 15.46
N THR A 121 -1.50 32.40 15.69
CA THR A 121 -0.81 33.14 14.63
C THR A 121 0.71 32.98 14.77
N ASP A 122 1.44 33.41 13.75
CA ASP A 122 2.90 33.39 13.76
C ASP A 122 3.50 34.32 14.84
N ALA A 123 2.70 35.24 15.40
CA ALA A 123 3.09 36.09 16.51
C ALA A 123 2.93 35.43 17.89
N ASP A 124 2.37 34.21 17.95
CA ASP A 124 2.02 33.51 19.20
C ASP A 124 2.89 32.25 19.40
N PRO A 125 4.18 32.40 19.77
CA PRO A 125 5.04 31.25 20.04
C PRO A 125 4.48 30.40 21.20
N VAL A 126 4.65 29.09 21.10
CA VAL A 126 4.42 28.18 22.22
C VAL A 126 5.52 28.39 23.26
N LEU A 127 5.13 28.60 24.52
CA LEU A 127 6.04 28.99 25.59
C LEU A 127 6.12 27.91 26.69
N GLY A 128 7.32 27.67 27.20
CA GLY A 128 7.59 26.83 28.37
C GLY A 128 7.49 27.57 29.71
N THR A 129 6.58 28.54 29.84
CA THR A 129 6.50 29.44 31.01
C THR A 129 5.23 29.25 31.86
N GLY A 130 4.34 28.34 31.46
CA GLY A 130 3.06 28.09 32.12
C GLY A 130 3.21 27.67 33.58
N ALA A 131 2.45 28.28 34.49
CA ALA A 131 2.55 27.97 35.92
C ALA A 131 1.76 26.72 36.34
N THR A 132 0.72 26.37 35.60
CA THR A 132 -0.23 25.28 35.91
C THR A 132 -0.56 24.50 34.64
N PRO A 133 -1.03 23.24 34.74
CA PRO A 133 -1.51 22.48 33.60
C PRO A 133 -2.94 22.92 33.21
N ALA A 134 -3.16 24.23 33.06
CA ALA A 134 -4.43 24.78 32.58
C ALA A 134 -4.70 24.34 31.14
N LEU A 135 -5.91 24.57 30.61
CA LEU A 135 -6.30 24.07 29.28
C LEU A 135 -5.34 24.48 28.15
N VAL A 136 -4.77 25.69 28.23
CA VAL A 136 -3.75 26.20 27.28
C VAL A 136 -2.43 25.43 27.33
N ALA A 137 -2.17 24.68 28.40
CA ALA A 137 -1.00 23.84 28.60
C ALA A 137 -1.27 22.34 28.39
N GLN A 138 -2.48 22.00 27.93
CA GLN A 138 -2.90 20.62 27.68
C GLN A 138 -2.92 20.33 26.18
N PHE A 139 -2.49 19.13 25.80
CA PHE A 139 -2.46 18.68 24.42
C PHE A 139 -3.12 17.30 24.31
N ASP A 140 -4.00 17.15 23.33
CA ASP A 140 -4.52 15.86 22.90
C ASP A 140 -3.47 15.19 22.00
N MET A 141 -2.97 14.02 22.40
CA MET A 141 -1.92 13.29 21.71
C MET A 141 -2.50 12.09 20.95
N VAL A 142 -2.20 12.02 19.65
CA VAL A 142 -2.61 10.90 18.77
C VAL A 142 -1.37 10.22 18.20
N ASP A 143 -1.30 8.89 18.34
CA ASP A 143 -0.28 8.03 17.75
C ASP A 143 -0.69 7.55 16.34
N TRP A 144 0.11 7.92 15.34
CA TRP A 144 -0.08 7.56 13.93
C TRP A 144 0.80 6.39 13.48
N GLY A 145 1.57 5.79 14.39
CA GLY A 145 2.47 4.66 14.14
C GLY A 145 3.93 5.10 14.00
N GLN A 146 4.85 4.14 14.01
CA GLN A 146 6.31 4.40 13.92
C GLN A 146 6.81 5.44 14.94
N ASP A 147 6.14 5.48 16.11
CA ASP A 147 6.32 6.44 17.21
C ASP A 147 6.04 7.91 16.88
N VAL A 148 5.48 8.19 15.70
CA VAL A 148 5.10 9.55 15.29
C VAL A 148 3.75 9.90 15.90
N VAL A 149 3.74 10.98 16.67
CA VAL A 149 2.54 11.57 17.25
C VAL A 149 2.28 12.97 16.71
N THR A 150 1.02 13.38 16.83
CA THR A 150 0.60 14.77 16.72
C THR A 150 0.07 15.28 18.06
N LEU A 151 0.35 16.53 18.40
CA LEU A 151 -0.14 17.19 19.61
C LEU A 151 -1.09 18.33 19.23
N ARG A 152 -2.38 18.20 19.55
CA ARG A 152 -3.38 19.25 19.32
C ARG A 152 -3.66 19.97 20.63
N ASN A 153 -3.46 21.28 20.68
CA ASN A 153 -3.70 22.03 21.92
C ASN A 153 -5.19 22.01 22.29
N ALA A 154 -5.48 21.73 23.56
CA ALA A 154 -6.84 21.52 24.04
C ALA A 154 -7.65 22.82 24.18
N ALA A 155 -7.00 24.00 24.21
CA ALA A 155 -7.68 25.28 24.32
C ALA A 155 -8.07 25.86 22.95
N ASN A 156 -7.19 25.79 21.96
CA ASN A 156 -7.42 26.40 20.64
C ASN A 156 -7.71 25.39 19.51
N GLY A 157 -7.53 24.09 19.76
CA GLY A 157 -7.81 23.03 18.77
C GLY A 157 -6.82 22.96 17.61
N ARG A 158 -5.68 23.67 17.67
CA ARG A 158 -4.65 23.69 16.61
C ARG A 158 -3.48 22.77 16.95
N TYR A 159 -2.79 22.31 15.91
CA TYR A 159 -1.68 21.37 16.04
C TYR A 159 -0.37 22.09 16.36
N LEU A 160 0.39 21.55 17.31
CA LEU A 160 1.75 21.96 17.60
C LEU A 160 2.64 21.61 16.40
N GLY A 161 3.24 22.63 15.78
CA GLY A 161 4.13 22.45 14.64
C GLY A 161 5.34 23.37 14.68
N TYR A 162 6.46 22.90 14.13
CA TYR A 162 7.70 23.67 14.01
C TYR A 162 7.59 24.70 12.87
N ASN A 163 7.81 25.99 13.12
CA ASN A 163 7.67 27.03 12.08
C ASN A 163 9.02 27.61 11.61
N TRP A 164 10.05 26.77 11.42
CA TRP A 164 11.41 27.21 11.05
C TRP A 164 12.05 28.18 12.06
N GLY A 165 11.61 28.09 13.32
CA GLY A 165 12.02 28.94 14.43
C GLY A 165 11.36 28.46 15.73
N PRO A 166 10.38 29.19 16.27
CA PRO A 166 9.58 28.67 17.38
C PRO A 166 8.57 27.61 16.90
N PHE A 167 8.09 26.81 17.84
CA PHE A 167 6.87 26.02 17.66
C PHE A 167 5.64 26.90 17.82
N LEU A 168 4.61 26.62 17.03
CA LEU A 168 3.33 27.32 17.00
C LEU A 168 2.16 26.34 17.11
N THR A 169 0.96 26.86 17.41
CA THR A 169 -0.30 26.13 17.29
C THR A 169 -1.24 26.86 16.32
N ARG A 170 -0.94 26.82 15.02
CA ARG A 170 -1.68 27.55 13.98
C ARG A 170 -2.57 26.62 13.13
N ASP A 171 -2.03 25.48 12.74
CA ASP A 171 -2.61 24.68 11.66
C ASP A 171 -3.79 23.81 12.14
N GLU A 172 -4.79 23.65 11.27
CA GLU A 172 -6.01 22.89 11.58
C GLU A 172 -5.84 21.37 11.44
N GLN A 173 -4.81 20.95 10.70
CA GLN A 173 -4.43 19.55 10.46
C GLN A 173 -2.94 19.49 10.12
N PRO A 174 -2.28 18.33 10.31
CA PRO A 174 -1.01 18.07 9.65
C PRO A 174 -1.17 18.19 8.13
N ASN A 175 -0.35 19.02 7.48
CA ASN A 175 -0.36 19.22 6.02
C ASN A 175 0.96 19.89 5.56
N GLY A 176 0.99 20.35 4.30
CA GLY A 176 2.12 21.08 3.73
C GLY A 176 3.17 20.17 3.08
N TRP A 177 4.13 20.77 2.36
CA TRP A 177 5.23 20.02 1.75
C TRP A 177 6.16 19.44 2.82
N TYR A 178 6.46 20.27 3.81
CA TYR A 178 7.13 19.91 5.05
C TYR A 178 6.05 19.83 6.13
N VAL A 179 5.74 18.61 6.58
CA VAL A 179 4.66 18.36 7.54
C VAL A 179 5.21 18.61 8.94
N GLN A 180 4.98 19.83 9.42
CA GLN A 180 5.62 20.41 10.59
C GLN A 180 5.08 19.92 11.94
N GLN A 181 4.03 19.10 11.93
CA GLN A 181 3.31 18.65 13.13
C GLN A 181 3.71 17.23 13.57
N GLN A 182 4.84 16.73 13.08
CA GLN A 182 5.34 15.38 13.35
C GLN A 182 6.37 15.37 14.48
N LEU A 183 6.04 14.69 15.57
CA LEU A 183 6.84 14.65 16.78
C LEU A 183 7.01 13.22 17.29
N LYS A 184 8.12 12.94 17.98
CA LYS A 184 8.29 11.75 18.83
C LYS A 184 8.48 12.17 20.28
N LEU A 185 7.78 11.50 21.19
CA LEU A 185 8.04 11.60 22.62
C LEU A 185 8.95 10.43 23.01
N GLU A 186 10.25 10.72 23.16
CA GLU A 186 11.26 9.70 23.41
C GLU A 186 11.49 9.55 24.92
N PRO A 187 11.14 8.41 25.53
CA PRO A 187 11.34 8.19 26.96
C PRO A 187 12.84 8.12 27.30
N GLN A 188 13.21 8.72 28.42
CA GLN A 188 14.57 8.75 28.94
C GLN A 188 14.73 7.80 30.14
N ALA A 189 15.97 7.40 30.44
CA ALA A 189 16.27 6.45 31.52
C ALA A 189 15.89 6.97 32.92
N ASP A 190 15.81 8.28 33.10
CA ASP A 190 15.42 8.96 34.36
C ASP A 190 13.91 9.10 34.54
N GLY A 191 13.11 8.57 33.59
CA GLY A 191 11.65 8.64 33.61
C GLY A 191 11.06 9.91 32.99
N THR A 192 11.90 10.84 32.52
CA THR A 192 11.45 12.00 31.73
C THR A 192 11.22 11.61 30.26
N VAL A 193 10.69 12.54 29.48
CA VAL A 193 10.60 12.43 28.02
C VAL A 193 11.28 13.63 27.37
N VAL A 194 11.89 13.42 26.21
CA VAL A 194 12.31 14.51 25.32
C VAL A 194 11.41 14.53 24.09
N LEU A 195 11.19 15.72 23.54
CA LEU A 195 10.39 15.88 22.34
C LEU A 195 11.33 16.05 21.14
N ARG A 196 11.21 15.16 20.17
CA ARG A 196 11.99 15.21 18.92
C ARG A 196 11.07 15.59 17.77
N TYR A 197 11.48 16.57 16.98
CA TYR A 197 10.88 16.86 15.69
C TYR A 197 11.34 15.85 14.66
N VAL A 198 10.39 15.24 13.97
CA VAL A 198 10.62 14.21 12.94
C VAL A 198 9.92 14.58 11.64
N GLY A 199 9.91 15.88 11.33
CA GLY A 199 9.63 16.34 9.97
C GLY A 199 10.55 15.64 8.99
N TYR A 200 10.04 15.32 7.82
CA TYR A 200 10.78 14.51 6.84
C TYR A 200 12.06 15.18 6.35
N GLU A 201 12.05 16.50 6.26
CA GLU A 201 13.22 17.30 5.91
C GLU A 201 14.38 17.18 6.91
N THR A 202 14.16 16.61 8.11
CA THR A 202 15.24 16.38 9.08
C THR A 202 16.29 15.39 8.57
N THR A 203 15.98 14.60 7.53
CA THR A 203 16.96 13.71 6.87
C THR A 203 17.75 14.41 5.76
N GLU A 204 17.35 15.63 5.38
CA GLU A 204 18.01 16.40 4.33
C GLU A 204 19.29 17.06 4.85
N SER A 205 20.32 17.11 4.00
CA SER A 205 21.64 17.65 4.38
C SER A 205 21.62 19.14 4.75
N TRP A 206 20.57 19.87 4.40
CA TRP A 206 20.44 21.32 4.58
C TRP A 206 19.62 21.74 5.81
N PHE A 207 18.88 20.85 6.47
CA PHE A 207 17.98 21.22 7.58
C PHE A 207 18.71 21.64 8.86
N GLY A 208 19.90 21.07 9.08
CA GLY A 208 20.69 21.29 10.30
C GLY A 208 20.62 20.11 11.27
N ALA A 209 21.50 20.13 12.28
CA ALA A 209 21.66 19.01 13.20
C ALA A 209 20.62 18.99 14.34
N ASP A 210 20.02 20.14 14.67
CA ASP A 210 19.13 20.28 15.81
C ASP A 210 17.72 19.79 15.47
N THR A 211 17.34 18.67 16.08
CA THR A 211 16.02 18.04 15.90
C THR A 211 15.29 17.84 17.23
N TYR A 212 15.93 18.13 18.35
CA TYR A 212 15.33 18.04 19.68
C TYR A 212 14.89 19.41 20.17
N VAL A 213 13.76 19.39 20.86
CA VAL A 213 13.10 20.56 21.40
C VAL A 213 13.82 21.06 22.65
N THR A 214 14.02 22.37 22.71
CA THR A 214 14.52 23.12 23.86
C THR A 214 13.59 24.29 24.18
N ILE A 215 13.69 24.82 25.39
CA ILE A 215 13.10 26.12 25.76
C ILE A 215 14.22 27.17 25.67
N GLY A 216 14.01 28.21 24.85
CA GLY A 216 14.94 29.33 24.72
C GLY A 216 14.93 30.25 25.94
N ASP A 217 15.91 31.16 26.00
CA ASP A 217 16.01 32.18 27.05
C ASP A 217 14.79 33.12 27.09
N ASP A 218 14.11 33.29 25.95
CA ASP A 218 12.85 33.99 25.78
C ASP A 218 11.62 33.17 26.23
N GLY A 219 11.83 31.93 26.68
CA GLY A 219 10.82 30.97 27.07
C GLY A 219 10.15 30.26 25.89
N ALA A 220 10.55 30.54 24.64
CA ALA A 220 9.93 29.95 23.46
C ALA A 220 10.40 28.51 23.25
N LEU A 221 9.47 27.65 22.86
CA LEU A 221 9.74 26.28 22.48
C LEU A 221 10.35 26.28 21.06
N LYS A 222 11.54 25.70 20.88
CA LYS A 222 12.29 25.73 19.61
C LYS A 222 13.12 24.46 19.41
N LEU A 223 13.65 24.25 18.20
CA LEU A 223 14.72 23.28 17.99
C LEU A 223 16.05 23.90 18.43
N GLY A 224 16.78 23.23 19.31
CA GLY A 224 18.04 23.76 19.84
C GLY A 224 19.02 22.71 20.35
N ALA A 225 18.75 21.44 20.08
CA ALA A 225 19.64 20.35 20.46
C ALA A 225 19.68 19.26 19.38
N SER A 226 20.86 18.69 19.16
CA SER A 226 21.12 17.58 18.23
C SER A 226 21.11 16.20 18.89
N THR A 227 21.06 16.16 20.23
CA THR A 227 21.03 14.92 21.02
C THR A 227 19.96 14.97 22.10
N PRO A 228 19.40 13.82 22.52
CA PRO A 228 18.45 13.76 23.64
C PRO A 228 18.99 14.38 24.92
N ALA A 229 20.26 14.14 25.24
CA ALA A 229 20.89 14.59 26.48
C ALA A 229 21.02 16.12 26.60
N ALA A 230 21.03 16.83 25.47
CA ALA A 230 21.08 18.29 25.43
C ALA A 230 19.69 18.93 25.26
N ALA A 231 18.64 18.14 25.08
CA ALA A 231 17.27 18.62 24.91
C ALA A 231 16.68 19.11 26.24
N THR A 232 15.53 19.79 26.19
CA THR A 232 14.73 19.99 27.40
C THR A 232 14.07 18.67 27.79
N HIS A 233 14.27 18.26 29.04
CA HIS A 233 13.62 17.10 29.63
C HIS A 233 12.27 17.49 30.24
N PHE A 234 11.21 16.80 29.82
CA PHE A 234 9.85 17.04 30.29
C PHE A 234 9.36 15.89 31.16
N SER A 235 8.67 16.23 32.25
CA SER A 235 7.72 15.32 32.88
C SER A 235 6.45 15.30 32.04
N ARG A 236 6.02 14.11 31.60
CA ARG A 236 4.74 13.90 30.92
C ARG A 236 3.66 13.64 31.98
N GLU A 237 2.78 14.60 32.18
CA GLU A 237 1.62 14.44 33.06
C GLU A 237 0.40 13.99 32.26
N LEU A 238 -0.17 12.84 32.60
CA LEU A 238 -1.44 12.37 32.03
C LEU A 238 -2.61 13.07 32.74
N ILE A 239 -3.27 13.99 32.05
CA ILE A 239 -4.44 14.72 32.55
C ILE A 239 -5.69 13.85 32.44
N SER A 240 -5.84 13.15 31.32
CA SER A 240 -6.95 12.22 31.11
C SER A 240 -6.58 11.16 30.08
N SER A 241 -6.83 9.89 30.40
CA SER A 241 -6.64 8.79 29.43
C SER A 241 -7.72 8.81 28.36
N GLY A 242 -7.31 8.79 27.10
CA GLY A 242 -8.21 8.66 25.96
C GLY A 242 -8.91 7.30 25.91
N ILE A 243 -8.15 6.25 26.23
CA ILE A 243 -8.65 4.87 26.28
C ILE A 243 -9.72 4.71 27.37
N ASP A 244 -9.48 5.21 28.59
CA ASP A 244 -10.45 5.07 29.68
C ASP A 244 -11.75 5.81 29.38
N ARG A 245 -11.67 7.02 28.80
CA ARG A 245 -12.84 7.78 28.34
C ARG A 245 -13.60 7.03 27.26
N ALA A 246 -12.90 6.47 26.28
CA ALA A 246 -13.51 5.69 25.20
C ALA A 246 -14.16 4.40 25.71
N VAL A 247 -13.54 3.70 26.66
CA VAL A 247 -14.09 2.52 27.33
C VAL A 247 -15.36 2.88 28.12
N ALA A 248 -15.36 3.99 28.85
CA ALA A 248 -16.53 4.45 29.59
C ALA A 248 -17.70 4.77 28.64
N ALA A 249 -17.43 5.48 27.54
CA ALA A 249 -18.42 5.77 26.51
C ALA A 249 -18.95 4.50 25.84
N ALA A 250 -18.06 3.54 25.51
CA ALA A 250 -18.44 2.27 24.91
C ALA A 250 -19.35 1.44 25.82
N LYS A 251 -19.09 1.40 27.14
CA LYS A 251 -19.94 0.72 28.13
C LYS A 251 -21.34 1.34 28.25
N ALA A 252 -21.44 2.66 28.06
CA ALA A 252 -22.70 3.40 28.15
C ALA A 252 -23.55 3.33 26.86
N ALA A 253 -22.96 2.85 25.75
CA ALA A 253 -23.58 2.76 24.44
C ALA A 253 -24.12 1.36 24.15
N ASP A 254 -25.16 1.28 23.31
CA ASP A 254 -25.66 0.02 22.77
C ASP A 254 -24.65 -0.59 21.80
N THR A 255 -24.01 0.27 21.01
CA THR A 255 -23.03 -0.05 19.96
C THR A 255 -21.88 0.95 20.01
N ALA A 256 -20.65 0.45 19.87
CA ALA A 256 -19.46 1.29 19.70
C ALA A 256 -19.00 1.23 18.23
N VAL A 257 -18.82 2.37 17.59
CA VAL A 257 -18.27 2.49 16.24
C VAL A 257 -16.87 3.10 16.37
N LEU A 258 -15.84 2.30 16.17
CA LEU A 258 -14.45 2.76 16.18
C LEU A 258 -14.00 3.18 14.79
N VAL A 259 -13.47 4.39 14.65
CA VAL A 259 -12.94 4.94 13.41
C VAL A 259 -11.46 5.24 13.60
N VAL A 260 -10.62 4.38 13.03
CA VAL A 260 -9.15 4.37 13.19
C VAL A 260 -8.49 4.20 11.82
N GLY A 261 -7.20 4.52 11.71
CA GLY A 261 -6.46 4.33 10.47
C GLY A 261 -5.26 5.25 10.34
N SER A 262 -5.08 5.84 9.15
CA SER A 262 -3.92 6.66 8.79
C SER A 262 -4.26 8.14 8.72
N ASN A 263 -3.23 8.98 8.81
CA ASN A 263 -3.29 10.37 8.36
C ASN A 263 -2.58 10.46 6.99
N PRO A 264 -3.18 11.07 5.95
CA PRO A 264 -2.59 11.11 4.59
C PRO A 264 -1.20 11.78 4.50
N PHE A 265 -0.82 12.58 5.49
CA PHE A 265 0.46 13.30 5.53
C PHE A 265 1.52 12.64 6.42
N ILE A 266 1.16 11.60 7.19
CA ILE A 266 2.04 10.98 8.19
C ILE A 266 2.18 9.48 7.89
N ASN A 267 3.42 8.98 7.96
CA ASN A 267 3.74 7.56 7.80
C ASN A 267 3.31 6.96 6.46
N GLY A 268 3.32 7.74 5.38
CA GLY A 268 3.05 7.27 4.02
C GLY A 268 2.46 8.35 3.13
N ARG A 269 3.32 9.04 2.36
CA ARG A 269 2.97 10.10 1.42
C ARG A 269 3.96 10.11 0.24
N GLU A 270 3.75 10.98 -0.73
CA GLU A 270 4.77 11.19 -1.77
C GLU A 270 6.14 11.55 -1.17
N ALA A 271 7.18 10.94 -1.75
CA ALA A 271 8.58 10.92 -1.30
C ALA A 271 8.86 10.18 0.03
N HIS A 272 7.85 9.65 0.73
CA HIS A 272 8.04 8.99 2.02
C HIS A 272 7.22 7.72 2.17
N ASP A 273 7.92 6.60 2.13
CA ASP A 273 7.35 5.29 2.39
C ASP A 273 7.28 4.98 3.89
N ARG A 274 6.30 4.16 4.24
CA ARG A 274 6.19 3.57 5.58
C ARG A 274 7.21 2.46 5.76
N THR A 275 7.75 2.32 6.97
CA THR A 275 8.68 1.23 7.31
C THR A 275 7.96 -0.02 7.84
N SER A 276 6.66 0.07 8.13
CA SER A 276 5.83 -1.05 8.56
C SER A 276 4.40 -0.92 8.05
N THR A 277 3.71 -2.06 7.93
CA THR A 277 2.30 -2.11 7.58
C THR A 277 1.33 -2.14 8.76
N ALA A 278 1.81 -2.19 10.00
CA ALA A 278 0.96 -2.28 11.19
C ALA A 278 0.06 -1.06 11.39
N LEU A 279 -1.12 -1.27 11.96
CA LEU A 279 -1.89 -0.19 12.60
C LEU A 279 -1.06 0.39 13.77
N SER A 280 -1.22 1.68 14.08
CA SER A 280 -0.47 2.28 15.18
C SER A 280 -0.76 1.55 16.51
N ALA A 281 0.25 1.42 17.35
CA ALA A 281 0.14 0.68 18.60
C ALA A 281 -0.89 1.31 19.55
N GLY A 282 -0.95 2.66 19.60
CA GLY A 282 -1.95 3.39 20.36
C GLY A 282 -3.37 3.16 19.86
N GLN A 283 -3.58 3.13 18.53
CA GLN A 283 -4.90 2.86 17.96
C GLN A 283 -5.31 1.39 18.13
N GLU A 284 -4.39 0.43 17.96
CA GLU A 284 -4.66 -0.98 18.26
C GLU A 284 -5.03 -1.18 19.75
N ALA A 285 -4.34 -0.50 20.67
CA ALA A 285 -4.66 -0.55 22.10
C ALA A 285 -6.06 0.00 22.40
N LEU A 286 -6.45 1.12 21.76
CA LEU A 286 -7.80 1.67 21.84
C LEU A 286 -8.84 0.68 21.34
N VAL A 287 -8.62 0.06 20.16
CA VAL A 287 -9.53 -0.95 19.59
C VAL A 287 -9.70 -2.14 20.54
N LYS A 288 -8.59 -2.65 21.07
CA LYS A 288 -8.58 -3.76 22.05
C LYS A 288 -9.40 -3.45 23.29
N ALA A 289 -9.20 -2.27 23.88
CA ALA A 289 -9.87 -1.87 25.10
C ALA A 289 -11.38 -1.69 24.90
N VAL A 290 -11.78 -0.99 23.84
CA VAL A 290 -13.20 -0.74 23.52
C VAL A 290 -13.93 -2.03 23.14
N ALA A 291 -13.35 -2.88 22.30
CA ALA A 291 -13.98 -4.14 21.90
C ALA A 291 -14.17 -5.12 23.07
N ARG A 292 -13.29 -5.08 24.08
CA ARG A 292 -13.48 -5.81 25.35
C ARG A 292 -14.59 -5.21 26.19
N ALA A 293 -14.73 -3.88 26.18
CA ALA A 293 -15.72 -3.16 26.97
C ALA A 293 -17.14 -3.26 26.38
N ASN A 294 -17.26 -3.33 25.06
CA ASN A 294 -18.53 -3.49 24.35
C ASN A 294 -18.38 -4.52 23.20
N PRO A 295 -18.97 -5.72 23.31
CA PRO A 295 -18.86 -6.74 22.26
C PRO A 295 -19.66 -6.40 20.99
N ARG A 296 -20.48 -5.34 21.00
CA ARG A 296 -21.14 -4.77 19.81
C ARG A 296 -20.29 -3.63 19.22
N THR A 297 -19.00 -3.87 19.08
CA THR A 297 -18.08 -2.96 18.41
C THR A 297 -18.07 -3.21 16.91
N VAL A 298 -18.17 -2.14 16.13
CA VAL A 298 -17.89 -2.13 14.69
C VAL A 298 -16.62 -1.31 14.46
N LEU A 299 -15.70 -1.82 13.63
CA LEU A 299 -14.49 -1.11 13.24
C LEU A 299 -14.64 -0.55 11.82
N VAL A 300 -14.47 0.76 11.69
CA VAL A 300 -14.32 1.48 10.42
C VAL A 300 -12.83 1.82 10.29
N LEU A 301 -12.15 1.17 9.35
CA LEU A 301 -10.79 1.49 8.97
C LEU A 301 -10.81 2.55 7.88
N GLN A 302 -10.29 3.73 8.17
CA GLN A 302 -10.10 4.79 7.19
C GLN A 302 -8.60 4.94 6.92
N THR A 303 -8.11 4.31 5.85
CA THR A 303 -6.68 4.26 5.53
C THR A 303 -6.38 4.51 4.06
N SER A 304 -5.27 5.19 3.77
CA SER A 304 -4.78 5.43 2.41
C SER A 304 -4.23 4.16 1.73
N TYR A 305 -3.84 3.17 2.51
CA TYR A 305 -3.14 1.95 2.07
C TYR A 305 -3.53 0.72 2.91
N PRO A 306 -3.15 -0.50 2.48
CA PRO A 306 -3.35 -1.73 3.27
C PRO A 306 -2.68 -1.67 4.65
N VAL A 307 -3.40 -2.06 5.70
CA VAL A 307 -2.86 -2.15 7.06
C VAL A 307 -2.98 -3.56 7.65
N THR A 308 -2.00 -3.96 8.45
CA THR A 308 -2.02 -5.23 9.17
C THR A 308 -2.82 -5.08 10.46
N ILE A 309 -3.98 -5.73 10.52
CA ILE A 309 -4.94 -5.70 11.65
C ILE A 309 -5.34 -7.11 12.12
N ARG A 310 -4.33 -7.87 12.59
CA ARG A 310 -4.51 -9.29 12.93
C ARG A 310 -5.41 -9.52 14.14
N TRP A 311 -5.21 -8.75 15.20
CA TRP A 311 -5.98 -8.93 16.42
C TRP A 311 -7.44 -8.53 16.19
N GLU A 312 -7.67 -7.43 15.48
CA GLU A 312 -8.99 -6.91 15.13
C GLU A 312 -9.75 -7.90 14.24
N GLN A 313 -9.09 -8.46 13.22
CA GLN A 313 -9.67 -9.49 12.35
C GLN A 313 -10.15 -10.71 13.15
N GLU A 314 -9.49 -11.06 14.25
CA GLU A 314 -9.91 -12.20 15.09
C GLU A 314 -11.04 -11.81 16.05
N HIS A 315 -10.99 -10.62 16.66
CA HIS A 315 -11.82 -10.30 17.83
C HIS A 315 -12.99 -9.34 17.56
N VAL A 316 -12.91 -8.47 16.55
CA VAL A 316 -13.97 -7.51 16.23
C VAL A 316 -15.00 -8.18 15.31
N PRO A 317 -16.31 -8.09 15.58
CA PRO A 317 -17.31 -8.82 14.81
C PRO A 317 -17.53 -8.27 13.40
N ALA A 318 -17.37 -6.96 13.17
CA ALA A 318 -17.50 -6.35 11.86
C ALA A 318 -16.42 -5.31 11.59
N ILE A 319 -15.86 -5.35 10.38
CA ILE A 319 -14.81 -4.44 9.91
C ILE A 319 -15.19 -3.94 8.52
N VAL A 320 -15.29 -2.63 8.37
CA VAL A 320 -15.50 -1.92 7.09
C VAL A 320 -14.25 -1.11 6.81
N TRP A 321 -13.80 -1.10 5.56
CA TRP A 321 -12.70 -0.26 5.11
C TRP A 321 -13.18 0.78 4.10
N THR A 322 -12.66 1.99 4.25
CA THR A 322 -12.75 3.09 3.29
C THR A 322 -11.38 3.74 3.15
N THR A 323 -11.13 4.34 1.97
CA THR A 323 -10.08 5.34 1.85
C THR A 323 -10.53 6.67 2.46
N HIS A 324 -9.68 7.70 2.43
CA HIS A 324 -10.07 9.08 2.66
C HIS A 324 -10.97 9.55 1.50
N ALA A 325 -12.28 9.32 1.62
CA ALA A 325 -13.25 9.39 0.52
C ALA A 325 -13.88 10.78 0.33
N GLY A 326 -13.17 11.84 0.75
CA GLY A 326 -13.60 13.23 0.61
C GLY A 326 -14.75 13.64 1.54
N ALA A 327 -15.41 14.75 1.18
CA ALA A 327 -16.39 15.46 2.03
C ALA A 327 -17.60 14.61 2.48
N GLU A 328 -17.98 13.60 1.69
CA GLU A 328 -19.16 12.74 1.92
C GLU A 328 -18.84 11.42 2.65
N THR A 329 -17.62 11.27 3.17
CA THR A 329 -17.17 10.05 3.85
C THR A 329 -18.14 9.62 4.95
N GLY A 330 -18.57 10.53 5.82
CA GLY A 330 -19.44 10.23 6.94
C GLY A 330 -20.83 9.73 6.55
N HIS A 331 -21.43 10.32 5.51
CA HIS A 331 -22.70 9.82 4.97
C HIS A 331 -22.55 8.42 4.37
N ALA A 332 -21.50 8.18 3.60
CA ALA A 332 -21.23 6.86 3.04
C ALA A 332 -21.01 5.80 4.13
N VAL A 333 -20.29 6.16 5.21
CA VAL A 333 -20.11 5.27 6.37
C VAL A 333 -21.47 4.96 6.99
N ALA A 334 -22.29 5.97 7.27
CA ALA A 334 -23.61 5.77 7.85
C ALA A 334 -24.52 4.89 6.96
N ASP A 335 -24.55 5.15 5.64
CA ASP A 335 -25.35 4.38 4.68
C ASP A 335 -24.98 2.89 4.71
N VAL A 336 -23.68 2.58 4.78
CA VAL A 336 -23.21 1.18 4.88
C VAL A 336 -23.51 0.61 6.25
N LEU A 337 -23.22 1.32 7.35
CA LEU A 337 -23.41 0.81 8.70
C LEU A 337 -24.87 0.47 9.00
N PHE A 338 -25.83 1.29 8.55
CA PHE A 338 -27.26 1.06 8.75
C PHE A 338 -27.93 0.29 7.60
N GLY A 339 -27.17 -0.03 6.55
CA GLY A 339 -27.62 -0.88 5.46
C GLY A 339 -28.59 -0.21 4.48
N ASP A 340 -28.62 1.11 4.45
CA ASP A 340 -29.23 1.89 3.36
C ASP A 340 -28.47 1.63 2.05
N ARG A 341 -27.15 1.37 2.16
CA ARG A 341 -26.33 0.82 1.11
C ARG A 341 -25.82 -0.57 1.49
N ASN A 342 -25.98 -1.52 0.58
CA ASN A 342 -25.32 -2.83 0.68
C ASN A 342 -23.88 -2.68 0.14
N PRO A 343 -22.83 -2.98 0.93
CA PRO A 343 -21.45 -2.80 0.50
C PRO A 343 -21.13 -3.70 -0.70
N SER A 344 -20.43 -3.12 -1.68
CA SER A 344 -20.08 -3.76 -2.94
C SER A 344 -18.63 -3.56 -3.37
N GLY A 345 -17.84 -2.78 -2.63
CA GLY A 345 -16.42 -2.60 -2.90
C GLY A 345 -15.66 -3.93 -2.83
N ARG A 346 -14.56 -4.02 -3.58
CA ARG A 346 -13.61 -5.13 -3.57
C ARG A 346 -12.20 -4.58 -3.47
N LEU A 347 -11.33 -5.26 -2.72
CA LEU A 347 -9.93 -4.86 -2.59
C LEU A 347 -9.21 -4.91 -3.93
N THR A 348 -8.54 -3.82 -4.30
CA THR A 348 -7.65 -3.76 -5.47
C THR A 348 -6.20 -4.10 -5.12
N GLN A 349 -5.93 -4.41 -3.85
CA GLN A 349 -4.60 -4.70 -3.31
C GLN A 349 -4.69 -5.89 -2.34
N THR A 350 -3.63 -6.70 -2.28
CA THR A 350 -3.52 -7.76 -1.27
C THR A 350 -3.10 -7.14 0.06
N TRP A 351 -3.82 -7.46 1.13
CA TRP A 351 -3.44 -7.05 2.49
C TRP A 351 -2.66 -8.20 3.12
N TYR A 352 -1.39 -7.98 3.41
CA TYR A 352 -0.52 -8.97 4.02
C TYR A 352 -0.79 -9.11 5.54
N ARG A 353 -0.40 -10.25 6.11
CA ARG A 353 -0.54 -10.54 7.56
C ARG A 353 0.56 -9.92 8.41
N SER A 354 1.68 -9.56 7.79
CA SER A 354 2.85 -8.95 8.42
C SER A 354 3.83 -8.50 7.36
N ASP A 355 4.75 -7.62 7.75
CA ASP A 355 5.82 -7.10 6.89
C ASP A 355 6.74 -8.22 6.37
N SER A 356 6.86 -9.33 7.11
CA SER A 356 7.62 -10.51 6.70
C SER A 356 7.08 -11.24 5.46
N GLN A 357 5.88 -10.90 4.98
CA GLN A 357 5.34 -11.40 3.71
C GLN A 357 5.71 -10.51 2.52
N LEU A 358 6.34 -9.35 2.77
CA LEU A 358 6.93 -8.49 1.77
C LEU A 358 8.43 -8.81 1.66
N PRO A 359 9.06 -8.57 0.49
CA PRO A 359 10.50 -8.64 0.41
C PRO A 359 11.20 -7.64 1.33
N PRO A 360 12.39 -7.99 1.85
CA PRO A 360 13.13 -7.13 2.76
C PRO A 360 13.69 -5.88 2.06
N ASP A 361 13.89 -5.94 0.74
CA ASP A 361 14.30 -4.80 -0.09
C ASP A 361 13.06 -4.20 -0.77
N LEU A 362 12.80 -2.92 -0.51
CA LEU A 362 11.73 -2.14 -1.16
C LEU A 362 11.96 -1.99 -2.67
N LEU A 363 13.22 -2.12 -3.12
CA LEU A 363 13.62 -2.05 -4.52
C LEU A 363 13.67 -3.44 -5.18
N GLU A 364 13.09 -4.47 -4.56
CA GLU A 364 12.89 -5.76 -5.21
C GLU A 364 11.73 -5.69 -6.21
N TYR A 365 12.07 -5.65 -7.50
CA TYR A 365 11.13 -5.58 -8.62
C TYR A 365 10.96 -6.91 -9.38
N ASP A 366 11.75 -7.96 -9.08
CA ASP A 366 11.46 -9.30 -9.59
C ASP A 366 10.35 -9.95 -8.76
N ILE A 367 9.11 -9.66 -9.18
CA ILE A 367 7.91 -10.18 -8.53
C ILE A 367 7.78 -11.71 -8.61
N ILE A 368 8.48 -12.37 -9.54
CA ILE A 368 8.42 -13.81 -9.77
C ILE A 368 9.32 -14.51 -8.77
N SER A 369 10.62 -14.17 -8.77
CA SER A 369 11.62 -14.79 -7.90
C SER A 369 11.37 -14.47 -6.43
N SER A 370 10.89 -13.26 -6.13
CA SER A 370 10.52 -12.85 -4.77
C SER A 370 9.14 -13.37 -4.32
N GLY A 371 8.37 -14.00 -5.22
CA GLY A 371 7.05 -14.55 -4.89
C GLY A 371 6.05 -13.48 -4.41
N GLN A 372 6.12 -12.28 -4.99
CA GLN A 372 5.28 -11.15 -4.63
C GLN A 372 3.90 -11.20 -5.32
N THR A 373 2.98 -10.40 -4.78
CA THR A 373 1.60 -10.22 -5.27
C THR A 373 0.76 -11.51 -5.24
N TYR A 374 -0.53 -11.40 -5.51
CA TYR A 374 -1.39 -12.59 -5.65
C TYR A 374 -1.02 -13.47 -6.86
N LEU A 375 -0.21 -12.94 -7.80
CA LEU A 375 0.22 -13.64 -9.01
C LEU A 375 1.16 -14.80 -8.65
N TYR A 376 2.15 -14.57 -7.78
CA TYR A 376 3.22 -15.54 -7.51
C TYR A 376 3.29 -15.98 -6.04
N SER A 377 2.69 -15.22 -5.12
CA SER A 377 2.67 -15.61 -3.70
C SER A 377 1.75 -16.79 -3.43
N ARG A 378 2.24 -17.71 -2.61
CA ARG A 378 1.43 -18.78 -1.98
C ARG A 378 1.14 -18.50 -0.50
N ALA A 379 1.64 -17.39 0.03
CA ALA A 379 1.41 -17.02 1.41
C ALA A 379 -0.07 -16.64 1.60
N LYS A 380 -0.67 -17.11 2.70
CA LYS A 380 -2.04 -16.72 3.04
C LYS A 380 -2.06 -15.24 3.43
N PRO A 381 -2.82 -14.38 2.72
CA PRO A 381 -2.93 -12.97 3.07
C PRO A 381 -3.84 -12.76 4.28
N LEU A 382 -3.88 -11.53 4.79
CA LEU A 382 -4.89 -11.09 5.74
C LEU A 382 -6.23 -10.89 5.02
N TYR A 383 -6.19 -10.18 3.90
CA TYR A 383 -7.29 -10.10 2.94
C TYR A 383 -6.75 -10.24 1.51
N PRO A 384 -7.31 -11.16 0.71
CA PRO A 384 -6.82 -11.40 -0.64
C PRO A 384 -7.29 -10.31 -1.61
N PHE A 385 -6.58 -10.19 -2.75
CA PHE A 385 -7.04 -9.35 -3.86
C PHE A 385 -8.47 -9.73 -4.30
N GLY A 386 -9.28 -8.71 -4.58
CA GLY A 386 -10.68 -8.87 -4.95
C GLY A 386 -11.61 -9.22 -3.77
N HIS A 387 -11.13 -9.26 -2.52
CA HIS A 387 -11.98 -9.53 -1.35
C HIS A 387 -12.97 -8.40 -1.05
N GLY A 388 -14.18 -8.75 -0.62
CA GLY A 388 -15.18 -7.83 -0.11
C GLY A 388 -16.53 -8.52 0.07
N LEU A 389 -17.11 -8.38 1.25
CA LEU A 389 -18.37 -9.01 1.61
C LEU A 389 -19.57 -8.15 1.21
N SER A 390 -20.76 -8.73 1.34
CA SER A 390 -22.05 -8.08 1.11
C SER A 390 -23.03 -8.45 2.23
N TYR A 391 -24.06 -7.65 2.45
CA TYR A 391 -25.21 -8.02 3.31
C TYR A 391 -26.14 -9.05 2.69
N THR A 392 -25.86 -9.48 1.45
CA THR A 392 -26.51 -10.63 0.82
C THR A 392 -25.46 -11.67 0.39
N ARG A 393 -25.93 -12.83 -0.06
CA ARG A 393 -25.07 -13.91 -0.55
C ARG A 393 -25.37 -14.22 -2.00
N PHE A 394 -24.34 -14.60 -2.74
CA PHE A 394 -24.45 -14.96 -4.15
C PHE A 394 -24.02 -16.40 -4.36
N ARG A 395 -24.81 -17.15 -5.13
CA ARG A 395 -24.46 -18.49 -5.59
C ARG A 395 -24.04 -18.41 -7.05
N TYR A 396 -22.96 -19.09 -7.40
CA TYR A 396 -22.46 -19.19 -8.76
C TYR A 396 -22.87 -20.56 -9.33
N GLY A 397 -23.37 -20.57 -10.55
CA GLY A 397 -23.67 -21.78 -11.31
C GLY A 397 -22.41 -22.40 -11.94
N GLN A 398 -22.64 -23.35 -12.84
CA GLN A 398 -21.55 -23.95 -13.62
C GLN A 398 -20.94 -22.93 -14.58
N LEU A 399 -19.61 -22.92 -14.66
CA LEU A 399 -18.88 -22.09 -15.62
C LEU A 399 -18.93 -22.74 -17.01
N ARG A 400 -19.34 -21.95 -18.01
CA ARG A 400 -19.41 -22.39 -19.41
C ARG A 400 -18.38 -21.60 -20.22
N ALA A 401 -17.43 -22.30 -20.81
CA ALA A 401 -16.56 -21.74 -21.84
C ALA A 401 -17.27 -21.78 -23.19
N GLY A 402 -17.20 -20.69 -23.96
CA GLY A 402 -17.85 -20.61 -25.28
C GLY A 402 -17.24 -21.55 -26.32
N ALA A 403 -16.00 -22.00 -26.11
CA ALA A 403 -15.32 -23.00 -26.92
C ALA A 403 -14.33 -23.78 -26.05
N GLN A 404 -14.01 -25.02 -26.47
CA GLN A 404 -12.96 -25.83 -25.84
C GLN A 404 -11.55 -25.42 -26.29
N SER A 405 -11.43 -24.78 -27.46
CA SER A 405 -10.18 -24.27 -28.00
C SER A 405 -10.40 -22.93 -28.69
N VAL A 406 -9.39 -22.05 -28.64
CA VAL A 406 -9.36 -20.77 -29.37
C VAL A 406 -7.98 -20.56 -30.01
N ALA A 407 -7.94 -19.83 -31.12
CA ALA A 407 -6.68 -19.33 -31.69
C ALA A 407 -6.12 -18.16 -30.87
N ALA A 408 -4.85 -17.83 -31.04
CA ALA A 408 -4.17 -16.74 -30.33
C ALA A 408 -4.76 -15.34 -30.59
N ASP A 409 -5.42 -15.13 -31.73
CA ASP A 409 -6.15 -13.92 -32.10
C ASP A 409 -7.66 -14.01 -31.79
N GLY A 410 -8.10 -15.13 -31.22
CA GLY A 410 -9.49 -15.38 -30.87
C GLY A 410 -9.95 -14.68 -29.59
N THR A 411 -11.19 -14.94 -29.20
CA THR A 411 -11.76 -14.45 -27.92
C THR A 411 -12.30 -15.63 -27.11
N ILE A 412 -11.84 -15.74 -25.87
CA ILE A 412 -12.38 -16.64 -24.86
C ILE A 412 -13.63 -15.98 -24.29
N THR A 413 -14.75 -16.69 -24.29
CA THR A 413 -15.99 -16.27 -23.61
C THR A 413 -16.26 -17.19 -22.44
N ALA A 414 -16.42 -16.63 -21.24
CA ALA A 414 -16.70 -17.35 -20.01
C ALA A 414 -18.04 -16.86 -19.44
N SER A 415 -19.03 -17.74 -19.35
CA SER A 415 -20.36 -17.39 -18.84
C SER A 415 -20.74 -18.19 -17.60
N VAL A 416 -21.28 -17.52 -16.58
CA VAL A 416 -21.73 -18.13 -15.34
C VAL A 416 -23.05 -17.51 -14.89
N ASP A 417 -23.97 -18.32 -14.37
CA ASP A 417 -25.18 -17.81 -13.74
C ASP A 417 -24.90 -17.39 -12.30
N VAL A 418 -25.29 -16.17 -11.94
CA VAL A 418 -25.15 -15.65 -10.58
C VAL A 418 -26.54 -15.40 -10.01
N THR A 419 -26.85 -16.07 -8.91
CA THR A 419 -28.10 -15.93 -8.18
C THR A 419 -27.86 -15.19 -6.87
N ASN A 420 -28.63 -14.15 -6.58
CA ASN A 420 -28.71 -13.61 -5.22
C ASN A 420 -29.61 -14.52 -4.38
N VAL A 421 -29.03 -15.21 -3.39
CA VAL A 421 -29.71 -16.19 -2.54
C VAL A 421 -29.98 -15.66 -1.12
N GLY A 422 -29.74 -14.37 -0.88
CA GLY A 422 -30.10 -13.72 0.38
C GLY A 422 -31.40 -12.91 0.26
N SER A 423 -31.65 -12.09 1.29
CA SER A 423 -32.89 -11.32 1.45
C SER A 423 -32.79 -9.85 1.07
N ARG A 424 -31.59 -9.38 0.68
CA ARG A 424 -31.34 -7.99 0.30
C ARG A 424 -30.87 -7.90 -1.14
N THR A 425 -31.28 -6.84 -1.83
CA THR A 425 -30.64 -6.46 -3.10
C THR A 425 -29.16 -6.19 -2.85
N GLY A 426 -28.30 -6.64 -3.76
CA GLY A 426 -26.86 -6.42 -3.67
C GLY A 426 -26.20 -6.43 -5.04
N THR A 427 -24.97 -5.93 -5.08
CA THR A 427 -24.11 -5.96 -6.27
C THR A 427 -22.96 -6.93 -6.01
N GLU A 428 -22.77 -7.88 -6.93
CA GLU A 428 -21.63 -8.79 -6.94
C GLU A 428 -20.62 -8.35 -8.00
N VAL A 429 -19.33 -8.53 -7.74
CA VAL A 429 -18.26 -8.32 -8.72
C VAL A 429 -17.71 -9.68 -9.11
N VAL A 430 -18.19 -10.20 -10.24
CA VAL A 430 -17.73 -11.49 -10.77
C VAL A 430 -16.38 -11.30 -11.41
N GLN A 431 -15.38 -12.05 -10.96
CA GLN A 431 -13.99 -11.92 -11.40
C GLN A 431 -13.56 -13.19 -12.14
N LEU A 432 -12.93 -13.03 -13.31
CA LEU A 432 -12.29 -14.11 -14.08
C LEU A 432 -10.78 -13.99 -13.94
N TYR A 433 -10.19 -15.04 -13.39
CA TYR A 433 -8.74 -15.25 -13.35
C TYR A 433 -8.35 -16.36 -14.31
N THR A 434 -7.12 -16.31 -14.80
CA THR A 434 -6.53 -17.41 -15.58
C THR A 434 -5.26 -17.96 -14.94
N HIS A 435 -4.97 -19.23 -15.22
CA HIS A 435 -3.69 -19.86 -14.94
C HIS A 435 -3.25 -20.64 -16.19
N GLN A 436 -2.05 -20.34 -16.69
CA GLN A 436 -1.46 -21.05 -17.82
C GLN A 436 -0.69 -22.26 -17.30
N ARG A 437 -1.13 -23.47 -17.67
CA ARG A 437 -0.60 -24.72 -17.11
C ARG A 437 0.82 -25.06 -17.56
N THR A 438 1.20 -24.64 -18.76
CA THR A 438 2.51 -24.93 -19.35
C THR A 438 3.06 -23.68 -20.01
N SER A 439 4.30 -23.33 -19.68
CA SER A 439 5.08 -22.25 -20.30
C SER A 439 6.55 -22.59 -20.13
N ARG A 440 7.39 -21.96 -20.94
CA ARG A 440 8.83 -21.88 -20.63
C ARG A 440 9.08 -21.14 -19.31
N ASP A 441 8.33 -20.07 -19.07
CA ASP A 441 8.54 -19.17 -17.94
C ASP A 441 7.65 -19.54 -16.76
N THR A 442 7.99 -19.03 -15.57
CA THR A 442 7.10 -19.19 -14.41
C THR A 442 5.86 -18.32 -14.61
N THR A 443 4.68 -18.94 -14.70
CA THR A 443 3.43 -18.22 -14.93
C THR A 443 2.72 -17.85 -13.62
N PRO A 444 1.89 -16.78 -13.61
CA PRO A 444 1.03 -16.49 -12.48
C PRO A 444 0.16 -17.68 -12.07
N ILE A 445 0.06 -17.92 -10.77
CA ILE A 445 -0.84 -18.93 -10.17
C ILE A 445 -2.29 -18.59 -10.49
N ARG A 446 -2.62 -17.30 -10.50
CA ARG A 446 -3.90 -16.69 -10.89
C ARG A 446 -3.60 -15.28 -11.40
N GLN A 447 -4.13 -14.89 -12.55
CA GLN A 447 -4.05 -13.51 -13.06
C GLN A 447 -5.44 -13.00 -13.45
N LEU A 448 -5.87 -11.84 -12.93
CA LEU A 448 -7.16 -11.26 -13.31
C LEU A 448 -7.14 -10.89 -14.80
N LYS A 449 -8.20 -11.26 -15.53
CA LYS A 449 -8.34 -10.98 -16.96
C LYS A 449 -9.64 -10.27 -17.33
N ALA A 450 -10.70 -10.45 -16.54
CA ALA A 450 -11.94 -9.71 -16.70
C ALA A 450 -12.71 -9.66 -15.39
N PHE A 451 -13.57 -8.65 -15.25
CA PHE A 451 -14.57 -8.61 -14.18
C PHE A 451 -15.83 -7.92 -14.66
N GLN A 452 -16.96 -8.21 -14.01
CA GLN A 452 -18.23 -7.55 -14.28
C GLN A 452 -19.02 -7.38 -12.99
N GLN A 453 -19.53 -6.17 -12.76
CA GLN A 453 -20.48 -5.92 -11.70
C GLN A 453 -21.90 -6.32 -12.13
N VAL A 454 -22.64 -6.97 -11.23
CA VAL A 454 -24.03 -7.35 -11.46
C VAL A 454 -24.88 -7.07 -10.23
N LYS A 455 -25.85 -6.17 -10.39
CA LYS A 455 -26.87 -5.89 -9.36
C LYS A 455 -28.01 -6.90 -9.48
N LEU A 456 -28.39 -7.50 -8.35
CA LEU A 456 -29.40 -8.56 -8.27
C LEU A 456 -30.35 -8.33 -7.10
N ALA A 457 -31.65 -8.36 -7.37
CA ALA A 457 -32.69 -8.45 -6.34
C ALA A 457 -32.69 -9.85 -5.67
N PRO A 458 -33.26 -10.02 -4.46
CA PRO A 458 -33.41 -11.33 -3.83
C PRO A 458 -34.05 -12.37 -4.77
N GLY A 459 -33.44 -13.55 -4.87
CA GLY A 459 -33.89 -14.63 -5.75
C GLY A 459 -33.57 -14.45 -7.24
N GLN A 460 -33.15 -13.26 -7.68
CA GLN A 460 -32.83 -13.00 -9.08
C GLN A 460 -31.57 -13.75 -9.51
N THR A 461 -31.63 -14.35 -10.70
CA THR A 461 -30.47 -14.90 -11.40
C THR A 461 -30.18 -14.10 -12.67
N ARG A 462 -28.91 -13.82 -12.95
CA ARG A 462 -28.45 -13.29 -14.24
C ARG A 462 -27.23 -14.08 -14.72
N THR A 463 -27.16 -14.31 -16.02
CA THR A 463 -25.94 -14.81 -16.66
C THR A 463 -24.95 -13.67 -16.83
N VAL A 464 -23.77 -13.81 -16.25
CA VAL A 464 -22.63 -12.92 -16.43
C VAL A 464 -21.73 -13.50 -17.50
N THR A 465 -21.31 -12.68 -18.46
CA THR A 465 -20.49 -13.10 -19.62
C THR A 465 -19.24 -12.25 -19.68
N LEU A 466 -18.11 -12.88 -19.39
CA LEU A 466 -16.78 -12.28 -19.35
C LEU A 466 -16.07 -12.64 -20.66
N ARG A 467 -15.58 -11.63 -21.38
CA ARG A 467 -14.85 -11.79 -22.64
C ARG A 467 -13.37 -11.48 -22.40
N LEU A 468 -12.52 -12.34 -22.93
CA LEU A 468 -11.07 -12.26 -22.83
C LEU A 468 -10.47 -12.49 -24.23
N PRO A 469 -9.97 -11.45 -24.90
CA PRO A 469 -9.11 -11.62 -26.07
C PRO A 469 -7.94 -12.56 -25.72
N ALA A 470 -7.66 -13.57 -26.56
CA ALA A 470 -6.55 -14.48 -26.31
C ALA A 470 -5.19 -13.76 -26.39
N ALA A 471 -5.12 -12.64 -27.13
CA ALA A 471 -3.96 -11.75 -27.15
C ALA A 471 -3.60 -11.19 -25.76
N ASP A 472 -4.57 -11.01 -24.86
CA ASP A 472 -4.30 -10.54 -23.49
C ASP A 472 -3.66 -11.62 -22.60
N LEU A 473 -3.53 -12.85 -23.09
CA LEU A 473 -2.74 -13.91 -22.45
C LEU A 473 -1.24 -13.80 -22.80
N ALA A 474 -0.85 -12.87 -23.67
CA ALA A 474 0.53 -12.72 -24.06
C ALA A 474 1.44 -12.38 -22.87
N HIS A 475 2.63 -12.95 -22.87
CA HIS A 475 3.74 -12.56 -22.00
C HIS A 475 4.97 -12.22 -22.85
N TRP A 476 5.93 -11.55 -22.23
CA TRP A 476 7.17 -11.15 -22.90
C TRP A 476 8.17 -12.30 -22.91
N ASP A 477 8.51 -12.80 -24.09
CA ASP A 477 9.54 -13.82 -24.26
C ASP A 477 10.91 -13.17 -24.42
N VAL A 478 11.73 -13.25 -23.36
CA VAL A 478 13.08 -12.70 -23.30
C VAL A 478 14.08 -13.40 -24.22
N THR A 479 13.78 -14.60 -24.73
CA THR A 479 14.65 -15.34 -25.65
C THR A 479 14.61 -14.79 -27.08
N ARG A 480 13.51 -14.14 -27.44
CA ARG A 480 13.25 -13.59 -28.78
C ARG A 480 12.86 -12.11 -28.76
N SER A 481 12.81 -11.49 -27.57
CA SER A 481 12.46 -10.09 -27.34
C SER A 481 11.14 -9.66 -27.99
N ARG A 482 10.07 -10.45 -27.76
CA ARG A 482 8.73 -10.14 -28.27
C ARG A 482 7.62 -10.71 -27.39
N TRP A 483 6.43 -10.14 -27.51
CA TRP A 483 5.21 -10.73 -26.93
C TRP A 483 4.86 -12.05 -27.62
N VAL A 484 4.44 -13.04 -26.83
CA VAL A 484 3.99 -14.34 -27.31
C VAL A 484 2.74 -14.81 -26.57
N VAL A 485 1.78 -15.34 -27.33
CA VAL A 485 0.72 -16.20 -26.79
C VAL A 485 1.15 -17.63 -27.04
N GLU A 486 1.37 -18.39 -25.97
CA GLU A 486 1.80 -19.78 -26.10
C GLU A 486 0.64 -20.74 -26.34
N SER A 487 0.95 -21.85 -27.02
CA SER A 487 0.09 -23.01 -27.06
C SER A 487 0.06 -23.67 -25.67
N SER A 488 -1.03 -23.47 -24.92
CA SER A 488 -1.22 -24.04 -23.59
C SER A 488 -2.70 -24.28 -23.29
N VAL A 489 -2.97 -25.13 -22.29
CA VAL A 489 -4.26 -25.12 -21.61
C VAL A 489 -4.26 -24.00 -20.57
N HIS A 490 -5.31 -23.18 -20.58
CA HIS A 490 -5.56 -22.16 -19.58
C HIS A 490 -6.74 -22.58 -18.71
N ASP A 491 -6.53 -22.58 -17.40
CA ASP A 491 -7.63 -22.67 -16.45
C ASP A 491 -8.38 -21.34 -16.43
N LEU A 492 -9.71 -21.42 -16.49
CA LEU A 492 -10.61 -20.29 -16.27
C LEU A 492 -11.19 -20.42 -14.87
N LEU A 493 -10.92 -19.44 -14.03
CA LEU A 493 -11.24 -19.45 -12.60
C LEU A 493 -12.17 -18.29 -12.30
N VAL A 494 -13.44 -18.58 -12.04
CA VAL A 494 -14.44 -17.55 -11.76
C VAL A 494 -14.83 -17.55 -10.29
N GLY A 495 -14.78 -16.37 -9.68
CA GLY A 495 -14.95 -16.22 -8.24
C GLY A 495 -15.47 -14.85 -7.81
N ALA A 496 -15.57 -14.69 -6.50
CA ALA A 496 -15.87 -13.41 -5.84
C ALA A 496 -14.59 -12.70 -5.35
N SER A 497 -13.46 -13.41 -5.26
CA SER A 497 -12.11 -12.90 -4.99
C SER A 497 -11.08 -13.92 -5.50
N VAL A 498 -9.78 -13.61 -5.43
CA VAL A 498 -8.73 -14.56 -5.86
C VAL A 498 -8.62 -15.83 -4.98
N GLU A 499 -9.14 -15.78 -3.76
CA GLU A 499 -9.22 -16.97 -2.86
C GLU A 499 -10.62 -17.60 -2.79
N ASP A 500 -11.67 -16.93 -3.28
CA ASP A 500 -13.05 -17.45 -3.36
C ASP A 500 -13.41 -17.79 -4.80
N ILE A 501 -12.73 -18.81 -5.35
CA ILE A 501 -12.99 -19.36 -6.68
C ILE A 501 -14.13 -20.37 -6.59
N ARG A 502 -15.26 -20.07 -7.21
CA ARG A 502 -16.52 -20.83 -7.07
C ARG A 502 -16.82 -21.71 -8.27
N ALA A 503 -16.28 -21.39 -9.45
CA ALA A 503 -16.46 -22.17 -10.66
C ALA A 503 -15.18 -22.21 -11.50
N ARG A 504 -14.96 -23.32 -12.20
CA ARG A 504 -13.76 -23.58 -13.00
C ARG A 504 -14.11 -24.19 -14.34
N ALA A 505 -13.33 -23.86 -15.36
CA ALA A 505 -13.34 -24.47 -16.68
C ALA A 505 -11.91 -24.45 -17.23
N ALA A 506 -11.70 -25.01 -18.41
CA ALA A 506 -10.42 -24.92 -19.11
C ALA A 506 -10.67 -24.69 -20.59
N VAL A 507 -9.74 -23.97 -21.22
CA VAL A 507 -9.73 -23.73 -22.66
C VAL A 507 -8.32 -23.96 -23.18
N ARG A 508 -8.20 -24.63 -24.33
CA ARG A 508 -6.93 -24.73 -25.05
C ARG A 508 -6.73 -23.47 -25.88
N VAL A 509 -5.59 -22.83 -25.73
CA VAL A 509 -5.18 -21.73 -26.61
C VAL A 509 -4.16 -22.30 -27.59
N SER A 510 -4.43 -22.10 -28.89
CA SER A 510 -3.53 -22.49 -29.98
C SER A 510 -2.70 -21.28 -30.38
N GLY A 511 -1.60 -21.09 -29.67
CA GLY A 511 -0.58 -20.09 -29.95
C GLY A 511 0.73 -20.73 -30.42
N GLU A 512 1.86 -20.11 -30.11
CA GLU A 512 3.18 -20.59 -30.50
C GLU A 512 3.83 -21.46 -29.42
N THR A 513 4.91 -22.17 -29.76
CA THR A 513 5.81 -22.77 -28.76
C THR A 513 7.11 -21.99 -28.76
N ILE A 514 7.57 -21.56 -27.58
CA ILE A 514 8.86 -20.88 -27.46
C ILE A 514 9.96 -21.91 -27.79
N PRO A 515 10.81 -21.69 -28.82
CA PRO A 515 11.88 -22.61 -29.14
C PRO A 515 12.97 -22.59 -28.06
N ALA A 516 13.87 -23.56 -28.11
CA ALA A 516 15.08 -23.53 -27.29
C ALA A 516 15.89 -22.24 -27.55
N ARG A 517 16.48 -21.67 -26.50
CA ARG A 517 17.20 -20.39 -26.57
C ARG A 517 18.46 -20.53 -27.44
N ASP A 518 18.67 -19.61 -28.38
CA ASP A 518 19.82 -19.61 -29.29
C ASP A 518 20.89 -18.62 -28.82
N LEU A 519 21.81 -19.10 -27.98
CA LEU A 519 22.92 -18.28 -27.47
C LEU A 519 24.02 -18.00 -28.50
N SER A 520 23.96 -18.53 -29.72
CA SER A 520 24.95 -18.19 -30.77
C SER A 520 24.79 -16.76 -31.28
N ARG A 521 23.63 -16.16 -31.05
CA ARG A 521 23.32 -14.75 -31.29
C ARG A 521 23.74 -13.92 -30.09
N THR A 522 24.03 -12.64 -30.34
CA THR A 522 24.22 -11.68 -29.25
C THR A 522 22.97 -11.67 -28.36
N THR A 523 23.18 -11.93 -27.08
CA THR A 523 22.15 -12.02 -26.05
C THR A 523 22.42 -10.96 -25.01
N ARG A 524 21.42 -10.12 -24.72
CA ARG A 524 21.48 -9.14 -23.63
C ARG A 524 21.53 -9.89 -22.30
N ALA A 525 22.43 -9.48 -21.42
CA ALA A 525 22.62 -10.17 -20.14
C ALA A 525 21.39 -10.03 -19.23
N GLU A 526 20.67 -8.92 -19.32
CA GLU A 526 19.40 -8.66 -18.60
C GLU A 526 18.29 -9.66 -18.94
N ASN A 527 18.39 -10.38 -20.07
CA ASN A 527 17.42 -11.38 -20.51
C ASN A 527 17.67 -12.77 -19.86
N PHE A 528 18.26 -12.80 -18.67
CA PHE A 528 18.45 -14.03 -17.91
C PHE A 528 17.10 -14.62 -17.46
N ASP A 529 17.06 -15.93 -17.22
CA ASP A 529 15.86 -16.62 -16.70
C ASP A 529 15.86 -16.66 -15.16
N ARG A 530 17.04 -16.78 -14.52
CA ARG A 530 17.22 -16.75 -13.07
C ARG A 530 18.54 -16.10 -12.68
N TYR A 531 18.67 -15.74 -11.40
CA TYR A 531 19.88 -15.13 -10.88
C TYR A 531 20.08 -15.38 -9.38
N ALA A 532 21.29 -15.06 -8.89
CA ALA A 532 21.55 -14.88 -7.47
C ALA A 532 22.53 -13.72 -7.22
N GLY A 533 22.11 -12.75 -6.40
CA GLY A 533 22.94 -11.68 -5.86
C GLY A 533 23.33 -10.56 -6.83
N VAL A 534 23.10 -10.71 -8.13
CA VAL A 534 23.31 -9.63 -9.12
C VAL A 534 22.20 -8.58 -9.04
N ARG A 535 22.45 -7.43 -9.67
CA ARG A 535 21.46 -6.37 -9.88
C ARG A 535 21.39 -5.97 -11.34
N LEU A 536 20.21 -5.53 -11.78
CA LEU A 536 20.12 -4.76 -13.02
C LEU A 536 20.67 -3.36 -12.75
N VAL A 537 21.59 -2.93 -13.60
CA VAL A 537 22.24 -1.61 -13.53
C VAL A 537 22.11 -0.92 -14.87
N ASP A 538 22.33 0.38 -14.89
CA ASP A 538 22.40 1.14 -16.13
C ASP A 538 23.62 0.71 -16.98
N GLU A 539 23.40 0.46 -18.26
CA GLU A 539 24.51 0.21 -19.19
C GLU A 539 25.22 1.53 -19.51
N THR A 540 24.45 2.60 -19.68
CA THR A 540 24.91 3.99 -19.81
C THR A 540 24.03 4.89 -18.97
N LYS A 541 24.52 6.06 -18.57
CA LYS A 541 23.73 7.01 -17.76
C LYS A 541 22.35 7.35 -18.35
N PRO A 542 22.20 7.54 -19.69
CA PRO A 542 20.89 7.88 -20.26
C PRO A 542 19.99 6.69 -20.58
N SER A 543 20.55 5.50 -20.84
CA SER A 543 19.79 4.35 -21.35
C SER A 543 20.53 3.02 -21.28
N GLY A 544 19.77 1.94 -21.50
CA GLY A 544 20.29 0.58 -21.56
C GLY A 544 20.41 -0.06 -20.18
N THR A 545 20.42 -1.39 -20.17
CA THR A 545 20.51 -2.18 -18.95
C THR A 545 21.66 -3.18 -19.09
N ALA A 546 22.35 -3.41 -17.98
CA ALA A 546 23.40 -4.40 -17.84
C ALA A 546 23.19 -5.18 -16.54
N VAL A 547 23.87 -6.31 -16.42
CA VAL A 547 23.92 -7.08 -15.18
C VAL A 547 25.16 -6.66 -14.40
N GLY A 548 24.96 -6.13 -13.19
CA GLY A 548 26.02 -5.80 -12.25
C GLY A 548 26.19 -6.90 -11.20
N ALA A 549 27.35 -7.55 -11.18
CA ALA A 549 27.79 -8.37 -10.07
C ALA A 549 28.55 -7.50 -9.06
N THR A 550 28.31 -7.70 -7.78
CA THR A 550 28.96 -6.99 -6.68
C THR A 550 29.93 -7.87 -5.88
N ALA A 551 29.80 -9.20 -5.96
CA ALA A 551 30.62 -10.14 -5.20
C ALA A 551 30.85 -11.47 -5.93
N ALA A 552 31.84 -12.22 -5.46
CA ALA A 552 32.14 -13.57 -5.95
C ALA A 552 30.99 -14.55 -5.71
N GLY A 553 30.75 -15.46 -6.65
CA GLY A 553 29.74 -16.51 -6.55
C GLY A 553 28.34 -16.09 -6.99
N GLN A 554 28.14 -14.81 -7.34
CA GLN A 554 26.91 -14.34 -7.97
C GLN A 554 26.79 -14.86 -9.39
N TRP A 555 25.56 -15.04 -9.88
CA TRP A 555 25.35 -15.67 -11.19
C TRP A 555 24.03 -15.26 -11.84
N ILE A 556 23.96 -15.48 -13.15
CA ILE A 556 22.75 -15.46 -13.97
C ILE A 556 22.66 -16.76 -14.80
N SER A 557 21.44 -17.23 -15.10
CA SER A 557 21.20 -18.42 -15.91
C SER A 557 20.39 -18.14 -17.17
N PHE A 558 20.63 -18.99 -18.17
CA PHE A 558 19.97 -19.01 -19.47
C PHE A 558 19.47 -20.43 -19.72
N ASP A 559 18.23 -20.68 -19.31
CA ASP A 559 17.62 -21.99 -19.21
C ASP A 559 17.25 -22.54 -20.60
N GLY A 560 17.31 -23.85 -20.81
CA GLY A 560 16.91 -24.48 -22.07
C GLY A 560 17.63 -23.92 -23.32
N SER A 561 18.93 -23.65 -23.20
CA SER A 561 19.77 -23.12 -24.28
C SER A 561 20.28 -24.22 -25.21
N ALA A 562 20.07 -24.06 -26.52
CA ALA A 562 20.51 -25.00 -27.54
C ALA A 562 21.99 -24.81 -27.89
N LEU A 563 22.86 -25.63 -27.33
CA LEU A 563 24.29 -25.65 -27.66
C LEU A 563 24.52 -26.55 -28.88
N ARG A 564 24.97 -25.95 -29.98
CA ARG A 564 25.27 -26.65 -31.24
C ARG A 564 26.64 -27.32 -31.18
N ALA A 565 26.89 -28.32 -32.02
CA ALA A 565 28.17 -29.04 -32.07
C ALA A 565 29.41 -28.14 -32.28
N GLY A 566 29.21 -26.94 -32.82
CA GLY A 566 30.24 -25.92 -33.05
C GLY A 566 30.49 -24.95 -31.88
N ALA A 567 29.67 -24.99 -30.81
CA ALA A 567 29.78 -24.09 -29.66
C ALA A 567 31.11 -24.27 -28.92
N ARG A 568 32.10 -23.44 -29.26
CA ARG A 568 33.50 -23.51 -28.81
C ARG A 568 34.05 -22.17 -28.35
N SER A 569 33.33 -21.08 -28.50
CA SER A 569 33.76 -19.79 -27.97
C SER A 569 32.66 -19.08 -27.20
N PHE A 570 33.07 -18.32 -26.20
CA PHE A 570 32.26 -17.33 -25.52
C PHE A 570 32.86 -15.95 -25.78
N THR A 571 32.00 -14.98 -26.12
CA THR A 571 32.38 -13.58 -26.26
C THR A 571 31.42 -12.74 -25.43
N ALA A 572 31.92 -11.74 -24.71
CA ALA A 572 31.11 -10.84 -23.88
C ALA A 572 31.59 -9.39 -23.94
N THR A 573 30.64 -8.47 -23.74
CA THR A 573 30.87 -7.03 -23.57
C THR A 573 30.73 -6.70 -22.09
N VAL A 574 31.85 -6.31 -21.46
CA VAL A 574 32.00 -6.22 -20.00
C VAL A 574 32.67 -4.92 -19.57
N ALA A 575 32.39 -4.47 -18.35
CA ALA A 575 33.08 -3.36 -17.70
C ALA A 575 33.48 -3.75 -16.27
N LYS A 576 34.60 -3.22 -15.78
CA LYS A 576 35.08 -3.43 -14.42
C LYS A 576 35.86 -2.19 -13.96
N ALA A 577 35.26 -1.37 -13.10
CA ALA A 577 35.94 -0.18 -12.58
C ALA A 577 37.11 -0.52 -11.63
N GLY A 578 36.94 -1.53 -10.79
CA GLY A 578 37.93 -1.92 -9.78
C GLY A 578 39.22 -2.49 -10.39
N ALA A 579 40.36 -2.22 -9.74
CA ALA A 579 41.66 -2.73 -10.15
C ALA A 579 41.73 -4.28 -10.13
N GLY A 580 42.64 -4.82 -10.93
CA GLY A 580 42.81 -6.27 -11.10
C GLY A 580 41.83 -6.88 -12.12
N ALA A 581 42.11 -8.11 -12.53
CA ALA A 581 41.21 -8.86 -13.42
C ALA A 581 40.15 -9.61 -12.59
N GLY A 582 38.93 -9.66 -13.13
CA GLY A 582 37.88 -10.60 -12.70
C GLY A 582 37.71 -11.72 -13.72
N THR A 583 36.72 -12.59 -13.50
CA THR A 583 36.36 -13.67 -14.40
C THR A 583 34.85 -13.91 -14.47
N ILE A 584 34.44 -14.44 -15.62
CA ILE A 584 33.13 -15.02 -15.84
C ILE A 584 33.35 -16.51 -16.16
N GLN A 585 32.83 -17.39 -15.32
CA GLN A 585 32.81 -18.83 -15.58
C GLN A 585 31.55 -19.20 -16.34
N ILE A 586 31.71 -19.89 -17.47
CA ILE A 586 30.61 -20.42 -18.27
C ILE A 586 30.40 -21.86 -17.81
N ARG A 587 29.27 -22.13 -17.15
CA ARG A 587 28.95 -23.42 -16.56
C ARG A 587 27.66 -23.99 -17.13
N MET A 588 27.54 -25.31 -17.07
CA MET A 588 26.38 -26.05 -17.57
C MET A 588 25.64 -26.76 -16.43
N GLY A 589 24.32 -26.64 -16.43
CA GLY A 589 23.40 -27.33 -15.53
C GLY A 589 23.21 -26.67 -14.16
N SER A 590 24.26 -26.09 -13.57
CA SER A 590 24.16 -25.32 -12.32
C SER A 590 25.34 -24.33 -12.16
N PRO A 591 25.30 -23.41 -11.18
CA PRO A 591 26.42 -22.52 -10.86
C PRO A 591 27.69 -23.26 -10.42
N THR A 592 27.60 -24.52 -10.05
CA THR A 592 28.73 -25.40 -9.66
C THR A 592 28.90 -26.57 -10.63
N GLY A 593 28.11 -26.61 -11.70
CA GLY A 593 28.09 -27.68 -12.69
C GLY A 593 29.32 -27.67 -13.58
N ARG A 594 29.27 -28.46 -14.66
CA ARG A 594 30.41 -28.64 -15.57
C ARG A 594 30.90 -27.30 -16.09
N LEU A 595 32.17 -26.99 -15.83
CA LEU A 595 32.85 -25.82 -16.37
C LEU A 595 33.12 -26.03 -17.87
N LEU A 596 32.66 -25.09 -18.69
CA LEU A 596 32.95 -25.07 -20.12
C LEU A 596 34.15 -24.18 -20.42
N GLY A 597 34.25 -23.03 -19.77
CA GLY A 597 35.39 -22.14 -19.93
C GLY A 597 35.34 -20.99 -18.92
N THR A 598 36.39 -20.17 -18.91
CA THR A 598 36.50 -19.00 -18.05
C THR A 598 37.02 -17.83 -18.86
N ALA A 599 36.26 -16.75 -18.92
CA ALA A 599 36.65 -15.51 -19.60
C ALA A 599 37.23 -14.54 -18.58
N THR A 600 38.39 -13.98 -18.89
CA THR A 600 39.03 -12.95 -18.05
C THR A 600 38.42 -11.60 -18.36
N VAL A 601 38.03 -10.86 -17.32
CA VAL A 601 37.49 -9.49 -17.41
C VAL A 601 38.55 -8.52 -16.92
N PRO A 602 39.21 -7.76 -17.81
CA PRO A 602 40.21 -6.79 -17.40
C PRO A 602 39.56 -5.61 -16.67
N SER A 603 40.33 -4.94 -15.80
CA SER A 603 39.96 -3.64 -15.26
C SER A 603 39.86 -2.62 -16.41
N THR A 604 38.69 -2.01 -16.57
CA THR A 604 38.43 -0.92 -17.51
C THR A 604 38.60 0.45 -16.86
N GLY A 605 38.66 0.50 -15.53
CA GLY A 605 38.86 1.73 -14.74
C GLY A 605 37.62 2.60 -14.61
N ASP A 606 36.50 2.21 -15.24
CA ASP A 606 35.21 2.88 -15.17
C ASP A 606 34.08 1.89 -15.46
N ASP A 607 32.94 2.08 -14.81
CA ASP A 607 31.76 1.21 -14.89
C ASP A 607 31.01 1.31 -16.23
N TYR A 608 31.19 2.40 -16.97
CA TYR A 608 30.57 2.66 -18.28
C TYR A 608 31.53 2.45 -19.45
N ARG A 609 32.79 2.12 -19.16
CA ARG A 609 33.78 1.78 -20.19
C ARG A 609 33.77 0.28 -20.46
N TYR A 610 32.98 -0.14 -21.44
CA TYR A 610 32.89 -1.54 -21.84
C TYR A 610 34.01 -1.95 -22.82
N VAL A 611 34.48 -3.19 -22.67
CA VAL A 611 35.43 -3.85 -23.57
C VAL A 611 34.92 -5.24 -23.93
N SER A 612 35.42 -5.79 -25.04
CA SER A 612 35.14 -7.17 -25.42
C SER A 612 36.14 -8.14 -24.78
N THR A 613 35.65 -9.26 -24.27
CA THR A 613 36.47 -10.39 -23.83
C THR A 613 35.99 -11.69 -24.49
N SER A 614 36.88 -12.68 -24.60
CA SER A 614 36.53 -13.99 -25.15
C SER A 614 37.32 -15.13 -24.51
N THR A 615 36.80 -16.35 -24.60
CA THR A 615 37.47 -17.58 -24.15
C THR A 615 37.02 -18.78 -24.98
N GLU A 616 37.85 -19.81 -25.04
CA GLU A 616 37.47 -21.10 -25.60
C GLU A 616 36.61 -21.91 -24.62
N LEU A 617 35.66 -22.66 -25.16
CA LEU A 617 34.76 -23.52 -24.41
C LEU A 617 35.03 -24.99 -24.73
N ALA A 618 35.00 -25.81 -23.68
CA ALA A 618 34.92 -27.26 -23.81
C ALA A 618 33.63 -27.65 -24.55
N ARG A 619 33.73 -28.66 -25.41
CA ARG A 619 32.61 -29.13 -26.25
C ARG A 619 31.36 -29.45 -25.42
N ALA A 620 30.25 -28.87 -25.84
CA ALA A 620 28.92 -29.04 -25.31
C ALA A 620 27.89 -29.17 -26.45
N VAL A 621 26.94 -30.10 -26.36
CA VAL A 621 25.90 -30.30 -27.38
C VAL A 621 24.57 -30.63 -26.73
N GLY A 622 23.48 -30.12 -27.29
CA GLY A 622 22.12 -30.37 -26.82
C GLY A 622 21.53 -29.16 -26.11
N THR A 623 20.36 -29.36 -25.51
CA THR A 623 19.66 -28.31 -24.77
C THR A 623 20.05 -28.38 -23.29
N HIS A 624 20.65 -27.32 -22.77
CA HIS A 624 21.15 -27.23 -21.39
C HIS A 624 20.89 -25.86 -20.79
N ASP A 625 20.83 -25.79 -19.47
CA ASP A 625 20.88 -24.51 -18.76
C ASP A 625 22.32 -24.02 -18.71
N VAL A 626 22.55 -22.79 -19.14
CA VAL A 626 23.88 -22.16 -19.15
C VAL A 626 23.95 -21.10 -18.05
N TYR A 627 24.97 -21.17 -17.22
CA TYR A 627 25.20 -20.26 -16.10
C TYR A 627 26.43 -19.41 -16.38
N LEU A 628 26.33 -18.12 -16.10
CA LEU A 628 27.46 -17.19 -16.04
C LEU A 628 27.70 -16.87 -14.56
N VAL A 629 28.84 -17.31 -14.02
CA VAL A 629 29.20 -17.12 -12.61
C VAL A 629 30.34 -16.12 -12.48
N PHE A 630 30.14 -15.10 -11.68
CA PHE A 630 31.04 -13.97 -11.51
C PHE A 630 31.94 -14.17 -10.28
N ASP A 631 33.22 -13.83 -10.38
CA ASP A 631 34.17 -13.96 -9.27
C ASP A 631 34.45 -12.66 -8.49
N SER A 632 33.92 -11.53 -8.98
CA SER A 632 34.24 -10.21 -8.47
C SER A 632 33.23 -9.18 -8.97
N THR A 633 33.36 -7.94 -8.49
CA THR A 633 32.58 -6.81 -8.99
C THR A 633 32.88 -6.55 -10.47
N LEU A 634 31.86 -6.60 -11.32
CA LEU A 634 31.92 -6.32 -12.76
C LEU A 634 30.51 -6.09 -13.34
N ARG A 635 30.42 -5.50 -14.53
CA ARG A 635 29.20 -5.36 -15.32
C ARG A 635 29.28 -6.18 -16.61
N LEU A 636 28.17 -6.80 -17.00
CA LEU A 636 28.01 -7.55 -18.24
C LEU A 636 26.80 -6.98 -19.02
N ALA A 637 27.03 -6.46 -20.22
CA ALA A 637 25.97 -5.93 -21.07
C ALA A 637 25.34 -7.02 -21.94
N GLU A 638 26.20 -7.78 -22.64
CA GLU A 638 25.77 -8.79 -23.59
C GLU A 638 26.85 -9.85 -23.83
N PHE A 639 26.44 -11.00 -24.37
CA PHE A 639 27.34 -12.09 -24.69
C PHE A 639 26.82 -12.97 -25.84
N SER A 640 27.66 -13.89 -26.33
CA SER A 640 27.25 -14.98 -27.20
C SER A 640 28.12 -16.22 -26.97
N VAL A 641 27.57 -17.39 -27.30
CA VAL A 641 28.20 -18.72 -27.24
C VAL A 641 28.16 -19.35 -28.64
N ARG A 642 29.29 -19.36 -29.37
CA ARG A 642 29.36 -19.71 -30.80
C ARG A 642 30.12 -20.96 -31.10
#